data_AF-A0A941DY64-F1
#
_entry.id   AF-A0A941DY64-F1
#
_cell.length_a   1.000
_cell.length_b   1.000
_cell.length_c   1.000
_cell.angle_alpha   90.00
_cell.angle_beta   90.00
_cell.angle_gamma   90.00
#
_symmetry.space_group_name_H-M   'P 1'
#
loop_
_entity.id
_entity.type
_entity.pdbx_description
1 polymer ?
#
loop_
_entity_poly.entity_id
_entity_poly.type
_entity_poly.pdbx_seq_one_letter_code
_entity_poly.pdbx_strand_id
1 'polypeptide(L)'
;MSSIINSNIASLNAQRNLDSSKMGLTTALQRLSSGLRINSAKDDAAGLAIASRFTTQINGLNQAVRNANDGISLAQTGESALAEITNNLQRVRELSVQAANSTNSASDRAAINLEVQQRLSEIDRTASQSSFNGQKILDGTFGSANFQVGANAGETITVGLSTSMRNTAIGQIATTTSGTFGATATNGSVVSDVNTTFNFSALGSSDTAGNVGFTATTFNFSGAVAAVNGTSSLQAISAGFNFSTAGAAQVDGTNVQAAVTGTTTNGGATSFDFSGDLAQFDITDGTTTRQVTLTADYTNEAGLVSAINTQLAGSGFTVTGTGAGITFSNTGSTTALQILNADANAITAGFADSAGTAGSAAVATTNGSMTIDGTNITLSGNNADRAAIAAELTTKMQASALGANYSASIDGSNNLVITHAGSATAVAITNVSAPAAAAGFSNTAGVAGVAASGGNAASLTIDGTAVTLNSNYGSYAGLAGAIQAQLGGSFAVTNTAGAISIARTSTGASSTAVNITGADANAQSGLGLSGASVAGTAGTYSTTGGAASFDVDGHTVTLNTNLTDRNGVAAAIQAQLTGYTATAAVSGAITISKTGSTAAVNITGADANAAAAGFGYRSGTAGVAAGSTTLSNFTINGTSLAGTYSSSSNLADAINSKVAGVYASVEAGGALKLSSSSDITLGGAEATGALGYAATTVTANSGNLSSANTLTVSNALDAIQRVDSALSTVSTLRSTFGAVQNRFDSVIANLTASSENAAASRSRIQDADFAAETAALTRGQILQQAGTAMLAQANSLPNGVLALLRG
;
A
#
# COMPACT_ATOMS: atom_id res chain seq x y z
N MET A 1 115.63 1.73 60.02
CA MET A 1 114.64 2.69 59.51
C MET A 1 115.38 3.91 59.01
N SER A 2 115.27 4.23 57.72
CA SER A 2 115.86 5.44 57.14
C SER A 2 115.02 6.64 57.55
N SER A 3 115.58 7.56 58.35
CA SER A 3 114.94 8.83 58.70
C SER A 3 115.17 9.84 57.57
N ILE A 4 114.23 9.93 56.64
CA ILE A 4 114.26 10.87 55.52
C ILE A 4 113.69 12.20 56.01
N ILE A 5 114.54 13.22 56.18
CA ILE A 5 114.15 14.53 56.76
C ILE A 5 113.50 15.46 55.72
N ASN A 6 113.77 15.27 54.42
CA ASN A 6 113.29 16.17 53.35
C ASN A 6 111.80 15.96 52.98
N SER A 7 111.24 14.78 53.30
CA SER A 7 109.81 14.48 53.09
C SER A 7 109.22 13.90 54.38
N ASN A 8 108.43 14.68 55.11
CA ASN A 8 107.77 14.22 56.33
C ASN A 8 106.56 13.33 56.00
N ILE A 9 106.82 12.02 55.89
CA ILE A 9 105.81 11.02 55.53
C ILE A 9 104.67 10.95 56.57
N ALA A 10 104.95 11.21 57.86
CA ALA A 10 103.93 11.21 58.91
C ALA A 10 102.95 12.38 58.77
N SER A 11 103.46 13.58 58.46
CA SER A 11 102.62 14.76 58.17
C SER A 11 101.86 14.61 56.85
N LEU A 12 102.49 14.07 55.81
CA LEU A 12 101.83 13.80 54.53
C LEU A 12 100.70 12.76 54.66
N ASN A 13 100.88 11.75 55.53
CA ASN A 13 99.83 10.78 55.87
C ASN A 13 98.70 11.43 56.68
N ALA A 14 99.02 12.25 57.68
CA ALA A 14 98.03 12.99 58.46
C ALA A 14 97.22 13.95 57.59
N GLN A 15 97.86 14.64 56.64
CA GLN A 15 97.21 15.52 55.67
C GLN A 15 96.27 14.74 54.73
N ARG A 16 96.73 13.63 54.15
CA ARG A 16 95.88 12.76 53.31
C ARG A 16 94.65 12.21 54.07
N ASN A 17 94.82 11.83 55.33
CA ASN A 17 93.72 11.36 56.17
C ASN A 17 92.75 12.49 56.57
N LEU A 18 93.27 13.70 56.80
CA LEU A 18 92.48 14.89 57.08
C LEU A 18 91.67 15.31 55.85
N ASP A 19 92.27 15.30 54.67
CA ASP A 19 91.59 15.61 53.41
C ASP A 19 90.52 14.57 53.08
N SER A 20 90.79 13.29 53.33
CA SER A 20 89.78 12.21 53.24
C SER A 20 88.60 12.45 54.21
N SER A 21 88.89 12.83 55.47
CA SER A 21 87.86 13.12 56.48
C SER A 21 87.05 14.37 56.14
N LYS A 22 87.68 15.41 55.58
CA LYS A 22 87.00 16.61 55.06
C LYS A 22 86.06 16.27 53.91
N MET A 23 86.48 15.44 52.96
CA MET A 23 85.61 15.01 51.85
C MET A 23 84.40 14.22 52.36
N GLY A 24 84.59 13.31 53.33
CA GLY A 24 83.51 12.58 53.98
C GLY A 24 82.53 13.50 54.72
N LEU A 25 83.04 14.48 55.46
CA LEU A 25 82.22 15.49 56.16
C LEU A 25 81.40 16.34 55.18
N THR A 26 81.99 16.82 54.09
CA THR A 26 81.29 17.60 53.07
C THR A 26 80.19 16.79 52.40
N THR A 27 80.43 15.50 52.14
CA THR A 27 79.42 14.58 51.59
C THR A 27 78.26 14.40 52.56
N ALA A 28 78.55 14.22 53.85
CA ALA A 28 77.51 14.08 54.88
C ALA A 28 76.68 15.35 55.06
N LEU A 29 77.33 16.52 55.07
CA LEU A 29 76.63 17.81 55.07
C LEU A 29 75.73 17.97 53.84
N GLN A 30 76.22 17.59 52.67
CA GLN A 30 75.47 17.69 51.42
C GLN A 30 74.24 16.79 51.43
N ARG A 31 74.37 15.54 51.90
CA ARG A 31 73.26 14.57 51.99
C ARG A 31 72.25 14.92 53.08
N LEU A 32 72.71 15.43 54.22
CA LEU A 32 71.84 15.88 55.31
C LEU A 32 71.06 17.13 54.91
N SER A 33 71.70 18.06 54.19
CA SER A 33 71.08 19.28 53.69
C SER A 33 70.06 19.01 52.57
N SER A 34 70.38 18.10 51.63
CA SER A 34 69.44 17.75 50.56
C SER A 34 68.36 16.75 51.00
N GLY A 35 68.58 16.01 52.09
CA GLY A 35 67.77 14.84 52.46
C GLY A 35 67.93 13.65 51.52
N LEU A 36 68.86 13.73 50.55
CA LEU A 36 69.06 12.72 49.51
C LEU A 36 70.42 12.06 49.68
N ARG A 37 70.45 10.73 49.78
CA ARG A 37 71.67 9.90 49.76
C ARG A 37 72.40 9.99 48.42
N ILE A 38 71.65 10.11 47.32
CA ILE A 38 72.19 10.24 45.95
C ILE A 38 71.86 11.64 45.46
N ASN A 39 72.88 12.51 45.39
CA ASN A 39 72.71 13.90 44.95
C ASN A 39 73.32 14.13 43.55
N SER A 40 74.32 13.34 43.17
CA SER A 40 74.96 13.40 41.85
C SER A 40 75.25 12.02 41.27
N ALA A 41 75.53 11.94 39.97
CA ALA A 41 75.91 10.70 39.30
C ALA A 41 77.23 10.09 39.81
N LYS A 42 78.05 10.89 40.51
CA LYS A 42 79.28 10.43 41.17
C LYS A 42 78.98 9.54 42.38
N ASP A 43 77.85 9.75 43.04
CA ASP A 43 77.49 9.04 44.27
C ASP A 43 77.00 7.61 43.96
N ASP A 44 76.11 7.48 42.98
CA ASP A 44 75.64 6.21 42.42
C ASP A 44 74.94 6.45 41.07
N ALA A 45 75.62 6.13 39.97
CA ALA A 45 75.07 6.34 38.62
C ALA A 45 73.84 5.44 38.33
N ALA A 46 73.83 4.19 38.82
CA ALA A 46 72.74 3.27 38.58
C ALA A 46 71.52 3.62 39.45
N GLY A 47 71.75 3.94 40.72
CA GLY A 47 70.72 4.41 41.64
C GLY A 47 70.06 5.71 41.17
N LEU A 48 70.86 6.67 40.67
CA LEU A 48 70.32 7.89 40.08
C LEU A 48 69.47 7.59 38.83
N ALA A 49 69.93 6.73 37.92
CA ALA A 49 69.17 6.37 36.71
C ALA A 49 67.82 5.71 37.03
N ILE A 50 67.77 4.80 38.01
CA ILE A 50 66.53 4.17 38.46
C ILE A 50 65.61 5.19 39.14
N ALA A 51 66.15 6.04 40.01
CA ALA A 51 65.38 7.10 40.69
C ALA A 51 64.82 8.13 39.69
N SER A 52 65.56 8.47 38.63
CA SER A 52 65.08 9.29 37.52
C SER A 52 63.93 8.60 36.78
N ARG A 53 64.03 7.29 36.49
CA ARG A 53 62.94 6.53 35.87
C ARG A 53 61.68 6.50 36.74
N PHE A 54 61.83 6.26 38.05
CA PHE A 54 60.70 6.33 38.98
C PHE A 54 60.11 7.74 39.05
N THR A 55 60.94 8.79 38.99
CA THR A 55 60.44 10.18 38.94
C THR A 55 59.62 10.43 37.68
N THR A 56 60.08 9.99 36.50
CA THR A 56 59.30 10.06 35.27
C THR A 56 57.99 9.28 35.38
N GLN A 57 58.03 8.08 35.96
CA GLN A 57 56.85 7.25 36.15
C GLN A 57 55.84 7.90 37.10
N ILE A 58 56.27 8.41 38.27
CA ILE A 58 55.43 9.11 39.23
C ILE A 58 54.78 10.34 38.58
N ASN A 59 55.55 11.14 37.84
CA ASN A 59 55.02 12.30 37.13
C ASN A 59 54.00 11.90 36.07
N GLY A 60 54.26 10.82 35.33
CA GLY A 60 53.33 10.23 34.37
C GLY A 60 52.03 9.74 35.01
N LEU A 61 52.13 9.01 36.14
CA LEU A 61 50.98 8.51 36.90
C LEU A 61 50.16 9.67 37.48
N ASN A 62 50.80 10.71 38.02
CA ASN A 62 50.11 11.89 38.54
C ASN A 62 49.39 12.68 37.43
N GLN A 63 49.98 12.77 36.23
CA GLN A 63 49.29 13.34 35.08
C GLN A 63 48.13 12.46 34.61
N ALA A 64 48.29 11.13 34.62
CA ALA A 64 47.24 10.18 34.29
C ALA A 64 46.04 10.29 35.25
N VAL A 65 46.27 10.49 36.55
CA VAL A 65 45.19 10.77 37.52
C VAL A 65 44.44 12.05 37.14
N ARG A 66 45.14 13.12 36.75
CA ARG A 66 44.47 14.36 36.28
C ARG A 66 43.65 14.12 35.01
N ASN A 67 44.21 13.44 34.02
CA ASN A 67 43.51 13.10 32.78
C ASN A 67 42.27 12.22 33.05
N ALA A 68 42.33 11.30 34.01
CA ALA A 68 41.17 10.50 34.42
C ALA A 68 40.07 11.35 35.06
N ASN A 69 40.44 12.34 35.89
CA ASN A 69 39.48 13.32 36.44
C ASN A 69 38.85 14.20 35.35
N ASP A 70 39.59 14.56 34.29
CA ASP A 70 39.03 15.25 33.13
C ASP A 70 38.01 14.36 32.39
N GLY A 71 38.30 13.07 32.29
CA GLY A 71 37.36 12.07 31.74
C GLY A 71 36.07 11.94 32.55
N ILE A 72 36.16 11.95 33.89
CA ILE A 72 34.99 12.01 34.78
C ILE A 72 34.20 13.30 34.56
N SER A 73 34.89 14.44 34.49
CA SER A 73 34.24 15.75 34.29
C SER A 73 33.50 15.85 32.96
N LEU A 74 34.08 15.29 31.89
CA LEU A 74 33.42 15.16 30.58
C LEU A 74 32.16 14.30 30.70
N ALA A 75 32.25 13.12 31.32
CA ALA A 75 31.13 12.21 31.48
C ALA A 75 30.01 12.81 32.35
N GLN A 76 30.35 13.56 33.40
CA GLN A 76 29.39 14.26 34.26
C GLN A 76 28.68 15.41 33.53
N THR A 77 29.41 16.14 32.68
CA THR A 77 28.84 17.21 31.83
C THR A 77 27.84 16.61 30.83
N GLY A 78 28.20 15.49 30.19
CA GLY A 78 27.31 14.75 29.30
C GLY A 78 26.09 14.21 30.02
N GLU A 79 26.26 13.54 31.16
CA GLU A 79 25.16 12.99 31.97
C GLU A 79 24.17 14.06 32.42
N SER A 80 24.66 15.24 32.82
CA SER A 80 23.79 16.36 33.23
C SER A 80 22.92 16.86 32.08
N ALA A 81 23.51 17.01 30.89
CA ALA A 81 22.76 17.39 29.69
C ALA A 81 21.78 16.30 29.24
N LEU A 82 22.14 15.01 29.38
CA LEU A 82 21.23 13.89 29.11
C LEU A 82 20.07 13.81 30.10
N ALA A 83 20.28 14.20 31.36
CA ALA A 83 19.21 14.30 32.35
C ALA A 83 18.16 15.36 31.92
N GLU A 84 18.61 16.53 31.46
CA GLU A 84 17.71 17.57 30.92
C GLU A 84 16.98 17.10 29.65
N ILE A 85 17.66 16.41 28.74
CA ILE A 85 17.01 15.80 27.57
C ILE A 85 15.97 14.77 28.01
N THR A 86 16.28 13.93 29.01
CA THR A 86 15.35 12.93 29.56
C THR A 86 14.09 13.59 30.12
N ASN A 87 14.22 14.66 30.91
CA ASN A 87 13.09 15.40 31.47
C ASN A 87 12.20 16.01 30.37
N ASN A 88 12.81 16.59 29.33
CA ASN A 88 12.05 17.13 28.20
C ASN A 88 11.34 16.02 27.40
N LEU A 89 12.00 14.88 27.17
CA LEU A 89 11.39 13.71 26.51
C LEU A 89 10.21 13.16 27.31
N GLN A 90 10.34 13.01 28.62
CA GLN A 90 9.25 12.59 29.50
C GLN A 90 8.06 13.56 29.41
N ARG A 91 8.32 14.87 29.38
CA ARG A 91 7.27 15.87 29.20
C ARG A 91 6.59 15.76 27.82
N VAL A 92 7.37 15.57 26.75
CA VAL A 92 6.80 15.35 25.40
C VAL A 92 5.93 14.08 25.39
N ARG A 93 6.34 13.03 26.10
CA ARG A 93 5.57 11.80 26.25
C ARG A 93 4.22 12.06 26.93
N GLU A 94 4.22 12.76 28.06
CA GLU A 94 2.99 13.13 28.79
C GLU A 94 2.02 13.92 27.90
N LEU A 95 2.52 14.93 27.20
CA LEU A 95 1.75 15.75 26.28
C LEU A 95 1.19 14.93 25.11
N SER A 96 1.98 14.00 24.58
CA SER A 96 1.56 13.12 23.49
C SER A 96 0.46 12.16 23.97
N VAL A 97 0.57 11.61 25.18
CA VAL A 97 -0.50 10.81 25.80
C VAL A 97 -1.76 11.65 26.03
N GLN A 98 -1.61 12.88 26.48
CA GLN A 98 -2.74 13.81 26.64
C GLN A 98 -3.43 14.07 25.29
N ALA A 99 -2.67 14.36 24.23
CA ALA A 99 -3.19 14.65 22.89
C ALA A 99 -3.81 13.42 22.20
N ALA A 100 -3.39 12.21 22.56
CA ALA A 100 -3.95 10.97 22.02
C ALA A 100 -5.39 10.70 22.49
N ASN A 101 -5.87 11.37 23.55
CA ASN A 101 -7.23 11.19 24.02
C ASN A 101 -8.24 11.88 23.07
N SER A 102 -9.25 11.12 22.62
CA SER A 102 -10.29 11.55 21.67
C SER A 102 -11.18 12.69 22.19
N THR A 103 -11.20 12.95 23.50
CA THR A 103 -11.96 14.07 24.09
C THR A 103 -11.32 15.44 23.81
N ASN A 104 -10.05 15.50 23.40
CA ASN A 104 -9.41 16.76 23.04
C ASN A 104 -9.90 17.26 21.68
N SER A 105 -10.17 18.56 21.60
CA SER A 105 -10.48 19.20 20.32
C SER A 105 -9.23 19.36 19.44
N ALA A 106 -9.43 19.71 18.17
CA ALA A 106 -8.31 20.03 17.28
C ALA A 106 -7.51 21.26 17.76
N SER A 107 -8.17 22.26 18.37
CA SER A 107 -7.52 23.42 18.97
C SER A 107 -6.69 23.06 20.20
N ASP A 108 -7.17 22.14 21.04
CA ASP A 108 -6.41 21.68 22.22
C ASP A 108 -5.16 20.93 21.78
N ARG A 109 -5.29 20.04 20.79
CA ARG A 109 -4.14 19.34 20.19
C ARG A 109 -3.13 20.28 19.56
N ALA A 110 -3.57 21.37 18.93
CA ALA A 110 -2.67 22.39 18.38
C ALA A 110 -1.90 23.13 19.50
N ALA A 111 -2.55 23.45 20.62
CA ALA A 111 -1.90 24.08 21.78
C ALA A 111 -0.88 23.14 22.45
N ILE A 112 -1.26 21.87 22.67
CA ILE A 112 -0.34 20.83 23.17
C ILE A 112 0.85 20.66 22.23
N ASN A 113 0.60 20.66 20.92
CA ASN A 113 1.65 20.53 19.91
C ASN A 113 2.66 21.68 20.00
N LEU A 114 2.21 22.91 20.27
CA LEU A 114 3.13 24.04 20.44
C LEU A 114 4.10 23.82 21.60
N GLU A 115 3.62 23.31 22.74
CA GLU A 115 4.48 22.94 23.87
C GLU A 115 5.44 21.82 23.49
N VAL A 116 4.96 20.78 22.78
CA VAL A 116 5.82 19.70 22.26
C VAL A 116 6.95 20.25 21.37
N GLN A 117 6.64 21.12 20.41
CA GLN A 117 7.66 21.70 19.51
C GLN A 117 8.70 22.54 20.26
N GLN A 118 8.29 23.26 21.31
CA GLN A 118 9.22 23.99 22.17
C GLN A 118 10.15 23.04 22.93
N ARG A 119 9.63 21.94 23.47
CA ARG A 119 10.44 20.91 24.15
C ARG A 119 11.40 20.22 23.20
N LEU A 120 10.97 19.91 21.98
CA LEU A 120 11.83 19.33 20.94
C LEU A 120 12.95 20.31 20.52
N SER A 121 12.66 21.60 20.46
CA SER A 121 13.66 22.64 20.20
C SER A 121 14.67 22.76 21.34
N GLU A 122 14.21 22.64 22.58
CA GLU A 122 15.05 22.66 23.77
C GLU A 122 15.98 21.43 23.85
N ILE A 123 15.50 20.26 23.41
CA ILE A 123 16.32 19.05 23.24
C ILE A 123 17.44 19.31 22.23
N ASP A 124 17.12 19.85 21.04
CA ASP A 124 18.16 20.17 20.03
C ASP A 124 19.14 21.22 20.53
N ARG A 125 18.66 22.25 21.23
CA ARG A 125 19.49 23.27 21.87
C ARG A 125 20.45 22.65 22.88
N THR A 126 19.96 21.79 23.77
CA THR A 126 20.78 21.14 24.80
C THR A 126 21.83 20.23 24.17
N ALA A 127 21.44 19.41 23.18
CA ALA A 127 22.38 18.53 22.48
C ALA A 127 23.46 19.30 21.69
N SER A 128 23.08 20.39 21.00
CA SER A 128 24.01 21.18 20.19
C SER A 128 24.87 22.18 20.99
N GLN A 129 24.40 22.62 22.15
CA GLN A 129 25.12 23.61 22.96
C GLN A 129 26.05 22.96 24.00
N SER A 130 25.72 21.77 24.51
CA SER A 130 26.53 21.07 25.50
C SER A 130 27.94 20.82 24.98
N SER A 131 28.92 21.42 25.65
CA SER A 131 30.33 21.33 25.28
C SER A 131 31.23 21.11 26.48
N PHE A 132 32.35 20.46 26.24
CA PHE A 132 33.46 20.33 27.18
C PHE A 132 34.72 20.83 26.49
N ASN A 133 35.38 21.84 27.06
CA ASN A 133 36.56 22.47 26.48
C ASN A 133 36.37 22.93 25.01
N GLY A 134 35.21 23.52 24.71
CA GLY A 134 34.84 24.00 23.37
C GLY A 134 34.32 22.94 22.39
N GLN A 135 34.50 21.65 22.69
CA GLN A 135 34.08 20.55 21.83
C GLN A 135 32.66 20.08 22.18
N LYS A 136 31.83 19.82 21.16
CA LYS A 136 30.44 19.39 21.33
C LYS A 136 30.38 17.91 21.68
N ILE A 137 29.74 17.57 22.79
CA ILE A 137 29.78 16.21 23.34
C ILE A 137 28.56 15.36 22.99
N LEU A 138 27.44 15.96 22.58
CA LEU A 138 26.17 15.26 22.37
C LEU A 138 25.61 15.41 20.94
N ASP A 139 26.29 16.08 20.02
CA ASP A 139 25.81 16.25 18.64
C ASP A 139 26.28 15.15 17.68
N GLY A 140 27.11 14.21 18.17
CA GLY A 140 27.69 13.10 17.42
C GLY A 140 28.99 13.43 16.68
N THR A 141 29.42 14.71 16.68
CA THR A 141 30.64 15.14 15.96
C THR A 141 31.93 14.81 16.72
N PHE A 142 31.86 14.58 18.03
CA PHE A 142 33.03 14.29 18.87
C PHE A 142 33.72 12.97 18.47
N GLY A 143 32.97 11.96 18.02
CA GLY A 143 33.50 10.64 17.68
C GLY A 143 33.92 9.87 18.93
N SER A 144 35.22 9.70 19.15
CA SER A 144 35.77 8.94 20.28
C SER A 144 36.81 9.77 21.04
N ALA A 145 36.62 9.91 22.36
CA ALA A 145 37.59 10.57 23.24
C ALA A 145 38.56 9.54 23.82
N ASN A 146 39.86 9.69 23.58
CA ASN A 146 40.87 8.81 24.18
C ASN A 146 41.60 9.55 25.31
N PHE A 147 41.47 9.03 26.53
CA PHE A 147 42.14 9.57 27.72
C PHE A 147 43.34 8.70 28.08
N GLN A 148 44.54 9.28 28.06
CA GLN A 148 45.76 8.62 28.53
C GLN A 148 45.75 8.54 30.06
N VAL A 149 45.53 7.34 30.58
CA VAL A 149 45.35 7.05 32.01
C VAL A 149 46.44 6.14 32.56
N GLY A 150 47.65 6.26 32.02
CA GLY A 150 48.82 5.56 32.52
C GLY A 150 50.11 6.23 32.06
N ALA A 151 51.23 5.75 32.59
CA ALA A 151 52.54 6.34 32.33
C ALA A 151 53.14 5.92 30.98
N ASN A 152 52.66 4.81 30.39
CA ASN A 152 53.18 4.29 29.12
C ASN A 152 52.21 4.55 27.96
N ALA A 153 52.75 4.74 26.76
CA ALA A 153 51.95 4.98 25.57
C ALA A 153 50.95 3.84 25.32
N GLY A 154 49.69 4.19 25.06
CA GLY A 154 48.61 3.23 24.74
C GLY A 154 47.74 2.83 25.93
N GLU A 155 48.13 3.16 27.17
CA GLU A 155 47.32 2.97 28.38
C GLU A 155 46.15 3.98 28.41
N THR A 156 45.10 3.72 27.62
CA THR A 156 44.00 4.65 27.40
C THR A 156 42.63 4.09 27.77
N ILE A 157 41.71 4.97 28.14
CA ILE A 157 40.27 4.71 28.19
C ILE A 157 39.62 5.48 27.05
N THR A 158 38.86 4.78 26.21
CA THR A 158 38.07 5.38 25.14
C THR A 158 36.63 5.58 25.61
N VAL A 159 36.12 6.79 25.39
CA VAL A 159 34.71 7.16 25.60
C VAL A 159 34.07 7.37 24.23
N GLY A 160 33.07 6.55 23.89
CA GLY A 160 32.32 6.65 22.64
C GLY A 160 31.27 7.75 22.72
N LEU A 161 31.35 8.73 21.80
CA LEU A 161 30.50 9.92 21.71
C LEU A 161 30.02 10.15 20.27
N SER A 162 29.96 9.09 19.48
CA SER A 162 29.53 9.13 18.07
C SER A 162 28.01 9.19 17.91
N THR A 163 27.25 8.86 18.96
CA THR A 163 25.78 8.90 18.91
C THR A 163 25.29 10.32 19.16
N SER A 164 24.60 10.90 18.17
CA SER A 164 23.99 12.21 18.30
C SER A 164 22.70 12.15 19.11
N MET A 165 22.51 13.11 20.03
CA MET A 165 21.31 13.31 20.84
C MET A 165 20.42 14.44 20.30
N ARG A 166 20.71 14.94 19.10
CA ARG A 166 19.88 15.93 18.43
C ARG A 166 18.53 15.33 18.07
N ASN A 167 17.48 16.14 18.07
CA ASN A 167 16.13 15.68 17.73
C ASN A 167 16.02 15.17 16.27
N THR A 168 16.99 15.50 15.41
CA THR A 168 17.10 15.00 14.03
C THR A 168 17.76 13.61 13.93
N ALA A 169 18.37 13.12 15.01
CA ALA A 169 19.09 11.86 15.04
C ALA A 169 18.48 10.82 16.00
N ILE A 170 17.71 11.24 17.01
CA ILE A 170 17.06 10.34 17.98
C ILE A 170 15.58 10.09 17.68
N GLY A 171 15.05 9.01 18.24
CA GLY A 171 13.67 8.55 18.07
C GLY A 171 13.35 8.08 16.66
N GLN A 172 14.32 7.45 16.05
CA GLN A 172 14.12 6.63 14.86
C GLN A 172 13.31 5.39 15.27
N ILE A 173 12.35 5.00 14.44
CA ILE A 173 11.50 3.84 14.68
C ILE A 173 11.49 2.98 13.41
N ALA A 174 11.18 1.71 13.56
CA ALA A 174 10.85 0.88 12.42
C ALA A 174 9.44 1.27 11.98
N THR A 175 9.23 1.49 10.69
CA THR A 175 7.89 1.78 10.15
C THR A 175 7.75 1.07 8.83
N THR A 176 6.68 0.30 8.70
CA THR A 176 6.32 -0.37 7.45
C THR A 176 4.82 -0.32 7.26
N THR A 177 4.39 -0.22 6.02
CA THR A 177 2.98 -0.16 5.66
C THR A 177 2.69 -1.33 4.73
N SER A 178 1.60 -2.03 5.00
CA SER A 178 1.13 -3.13 4.17
C SER A 178 0.61 -2.59 2.83
N GLY A 179 0.36 -3.48 1.87
CA GLY A 179 -0.56 -3.16 0.78
C GLY A 179 -1.98 -2.94 1.31
N THR A 180 -2.91 -2.51 0.46
CA THR A 180 -4.33 -2.40 0.83
C THR A 180 -4.86 -3.77 1.28
N PHE A 181 -5.31 -3.86 2.53
CA PHE A 181 -5.77 -5.10 3.13
C PHE A 181 -7.00 -5.66 2.40
N GLY A 182 -6.98 -6.95 2.05
CA GLY A 182 -8.10 -7.60 1.35
C GLY A 182 -8.21 -7.25 -0.14
N ALA A 183 -7.24 -6.51 -0.70
CA ALA A 183 -7.13 -6.32 -2.15
C ALA A 183 -6.64 -7.63 -2.80
N THR A 184 -7.56 -8.60 -2.96
CA THR A 184 -7.47 -9.45 -4.13
C THR A 184 -7.70 -8.52 -5.30
N ALA A 185 -6.74 -8.38 -6.23
CA ALA A 185 -6.99 -7.68 -7.49
C ALA A 185 -8.07 -8.45 -8.26
N THR A 186 -9.33 -8.20 -7.91
CA THR A 186 -10.48 -8.58 -8.72
C THR A 186 -10.67 -7.48 -9.74
N ASN A 187 -10.72 -7.90 -11.00
CA ASN A 187 -10.99 -7.10 -12.19
C ASN A 187 -11.98 -5.96 -11.89
N GLY A 188 -11.54 -4.70 -12.00
CA GLY A 188 -12.41 -3.51 -11.89
C GLY A 188 -12.50 -2.78 -10.54
N SER A 189 -11.70 -3.09 -9.52
CA SER A 189 -11.70 -2.29 -8.28
C SER A 189 -10.85 -1.03 -8.41
N VAL A 190 -11.50 0.14 -8.38
CA VAL A 190 -10.86 1.47 -8.36
C VAL A 190 -10.20 1.69 -7.00
N VAL A 191 -8.87 1.72 -6.95
CA VAL A 191 -8.13 2.19 -5.78
C VAL A 191 -8.09 3.71 -5.85
N SER A 192 -8.92 4.36 -5.02
CA SER A 192 -8.90 5.81 -4.84
C SER A 192 -8.02 6.13 -3.63
N ASP A 193 -6.71 6.26 -3.83
CA ASP A 193 -5.89 7.00 -2.87
C ASP A 193 -4.84 7.84 -3.59
N VAL A 194 -4.68 9.08 -3.12
CA VAL A 194 -4.21 10.25 -3.89
C VAL A 194 -2.69 10.47 -3.75
N ASN A 195 -1.93 9.58 -3.09
CA ASN A 195 -0.53 9.88 -2.79
C ASN A 195 0.41 8.69 -2.62
N THR A 196 0.50 7.79 -3.60
CA THR A 196 1.56 6.75 -3.60
C THR A 196 2.24 6.64 -4.97
N THR A 197 3.57 6.78 -4.99
CA THR A 197 4.42 6.38 -6.11
C THR A 197 4.36 4.86 -6.26
N PHE A 198 3.70 4.36 -7.31
CA PHE A 198 3.78 2.95 -7.69
C PHE A 198 5.08 2.69 -8.46
N ASN A 199 5.98 1.88 -7.89
CA ASN A 199 7.20 1.46 -8.58
C ASN A 199 6.98 0.07 -9.20
N PHE A 200 6.71 0.01 -10.51
CA PHE A 200 6.56 -1.25 -11.24
C PHE A 200 7.95 -1.86 -11.49
N SER A 201 8.43 -2.72 -10.59
CA SER A 201 9.56 -3.59 -10.91
C SER A 201 9.04 -4.90 -11.53
N ALA A 202 9.07 -4.93 -12.87
CA ALA A 202 8.98 -6.10 -13.75
C ALA A 202 7.76 -7.03 -13.57
N LEU A 203 6.66 -6.72 -14.25
CA LEU A 203 5.64 -7.72 -14.60
C LEU A 203 6.19 -8.64 -15.70
N GLY A 204 6.34 -9.93 -15.40
CA GLY A 204 6.65 -10.97 -16.38
C GLY A 204 5.53 -11.14 -17.41
N SER A 205 5.91 -11.52 -18.62
CA SER A 205 5.16 -11.45 -19.88
C SER A 205 3.97 -12.41 -20.05
N SER A 206 3.22 -12.74 -18.98
CA SER A 206 2.14 -13.73 -19.09
C SER A 206 0.79 -13.38 -18.45
N ASP A 207 0.54 -12.14 -18.04
CA ASP A 207 -0.77 -11.75 -17.55
C ASP A 207 -1.55 -10.93 -18.59
N THR A 208 -2.68 -11.49 -19.04
CA THR A 208 -3.54 -10.86 -20.05
C THR A 208 -4.35 -9.77 -19.35
N ALA A 209 -3.87 -8.53 -19.45
CA ALA A 209 -4.44 -7.37 -18.77
C ALA A 209 -5.88 -7.05 -19.22
N GLY A 210 -6.86 -7.56 -18.48
CA GLY A 210 -8.19 -6.96 -18.40
C GLY A 210 -8.12 -5.57 -17.78
N ASN A 211 -8.87 -4.62 -18.33
CA ASN A 211 -8.88 -3.19 -17.99
C ASN A 211 -8.75 -2.91 -16.48
N VAL A 212 -7.62 -2.32 -16.08
CA VAL A 212 -7.46 -1.69 -14.76
C VAL A 212 -7.53 -0.17 -14.98
N GLY A 213 -8.63 0.45 -14.57
CA GLY A 213 -8.75 1.91 -14.58
C GLY A 213 -7.93 2.50 -13.45
N PHE A 214 -6.91 3.29 -13.76
CA PHE A 214 -6.10 4.03 -12.79
C PHE A 214 -6.52 5.51 -12.78
N THR A 215 -6.49 6.15 -11.62
CA THR A 215 -6.70 7.60 -11.50
C THR A 215 -5.52 8.19 -10.72
N ALA A 216 -4.35 8.26 -11.36
CA ALA A 216 -3.16 8.90 -10.78
C ALA A 216 -2.87 10.23 -11.48
N THR A 217 -2.44 11.24 -10.72
CA THR A 217 -2.09 12.58 -11.22
C THR A 217 -0.70 12.67 -11.84
N THR A 218 0.17 11.67 -11.68
CA THR A 218 1.49 11.60 -12.32
C THR A 218 1.98 10.15 -12.42
N PHE A 219 2.35 9.69 -13.61
CA PHE A 219 3.06 8.42 -13.83
C PHE A 219 4.54 8.72 -14.09
N ASN A 220 5.46 8.04 -13.40
CA ASN A 220 6.90 8.22 -13.59
C ASN A 220 7.54 6.86 -13.90
N PHE A 221 7.91 6.62 -15.15
CA PHE A 221 8.59 5.38 -15.56
C PHE A 221 10.11 5.62 -15.52
N SER A 222 10.81 4.98 -14.58
CA SER A 222 12.28 5.01 -14.51
C SER A 222 12.87 3.72 -15.08
N GLY A 223 12.70 3.51 -16.38
CA GLY A 223 13.29 2.35 -17.07
C GLY A 223 12.78 2.18 -18.50
N ALA A 224 13.61 1.57 -19.36
CA ALA A 224 13.22 1.20 -20.71
C ALA A 224 12.08 0.17 -20.65
N VAL A 225 10.87 0.59 -21.05
CA VAL A 225 9.69 -0.27 -21.11
C VAL A 225 9.82 -1.16 -22.35
N ALA A 226 9.97 -2.47 -22.14
CA ALA A 226 9.80 -3.44 -23.21
C ALA A 226 8.31 -3.45 -23.63
N ALA A 227 8.07 -3.37 -24.93
CA ALA A 227 6.74 -3.21 -25.52
C ALA A 227 5.71 -4.21 -24.95
N VAL A 228 4.65 -3.68 -24.34
CA VAL A 228 3.44 -4.45 -24.00
C VAL A 228 2.68 -4.68 -25.30
N ASN A 229 2.83 -5.86 -25.89
CA ASN A 229 2.19 -6.24 -27.14
C ASN A 229 0.83 -6.91 -26.84
N GLY A 230 -0.10 -6.13 -26.29
CA GLY A 230 -1.43 -6.59 -25.90
C GLY A 230 -2.47 -5.51 -26.14
N THR A 231 -3.52 -5.87 -26.88
CA THR A 231 -4.64 -5.05 -27.37
C THR A 231 -5.60 -4.58 -26.26
N SER A 232 -5.08 -3.97 -25.19
CA SER A 232 -5.89 -3.37 -24.12
C SER A 232 -5.94 -1.85 -24.29
N SER A 233 -7.14 -1.36 -24.59
CA SER A 233 -7.48 0.06 -24.72
C SER A 233 -7.11 0.85 -23.46
N LEU A 234 -6.02 1.61 -23.51
CA LEU A 234 -5.75 2.69 -22.56
C LEU A 234 -6.77 3.82 -22.84
N GLN A 235 -7.84 3.90 -22.05
CA GLN A 235 -8.62 5.13 -21.97
C GLN A 235 -7.70 6.23 -21.41
N ALA A 236 -7.45 7.26 -22.20
CA ALA A 236 -6.57 8.37 -21.88
C ALA A 236 -7.03 9.07 -20.59
N ILE A 237 -6.22 8.99 -19.53
CA ILE A 237 -6.27 9.89 -18.39
C ILE A 237 -5.85 11.27 -18.89
N SER A 238 -6.78 12.21 -18.90
CA SER A 238 -6.63 13.58 -19.41
C SER A 238 -5.83 14.51 -18.48
N ALA A 239 -4.61 14.13 -18.09
CA ALA A 239 -3.70 15.03 -17.39
C ALA A 239 -2.24 14.71 -17.71
N GLY A 240 -1.69 15.44 -18.70
CA GLY A 240 -0.26 15.77 -18.82
C GLY A 240 0.73 14.61 -18.80
N PHE A 241 0.84 13.84 -19.89
CA PHE A 241 2.07 13.11 -20.17
C PHE A 241 3.14 14.07 -20.68
N ASN A 242 4.15 14.33 -19.87
CA ASN A 242 5.34 15.09 -20.27
C ASN A 242 6.43 14.10 -20.67
N PHE A 243 6.55 13.77 -21.96
CA PHE A 243 7.66 12.97 -22.45
C PHE A 243 8.91 13.85 -22.55
N SER A 244 9.76 13.84 -21.52
CA SER A 244 11.10 14.42 -21.61
C SER A 244 12.14 13.34 -21.91
N THR A 245 12.26 12.90 -23.16
CA THR A 245 13.54 12.39 -23.68
C THR A 245 13.61 12.60 -25.18
N ALA A 246 14.54 13.48 -25.58
CA ALA A 246 15.03 13.57 -26.93
C ALA A 246 15.78 12.27 -27.30
N GLY A 247 15.30 11.56 -28.31
CA GLY A 247 15.98 10.36 -28.80
C GLY A 247 15.03 9.46 -29.57
N ALA A 248 15.11 9.51 -30.90
CA ALA A 248 14.32 8.72 -31.83
C ALA A 248 14.42 7.21 -31.56
N ALA A 249 13.28 6.52 -31.54
CA ALA A 249 13.18 5.11 -31.84
C ALA A 249 11.91 4.89 -32.66
N GLN A 250 12.11 4.53 -33.93
CA GLN A 250 11.05 4.17 -34.86
C GLN A 250 10.28 2.94 -34.35
N VAL A 251 8.96 2.97 -34.46
CA VAL A 251 8.12 1.78 -34.43
C VAL A 251 7.77 1.46 -35.88
N ASP A 252 8.44 0.42 -36.38
CA ASP A 252 8.21 -0.20 -37.68
C ASP A 252 6.81 -0.83 -37.72
N GLY A 253 6.15 -0.68 -38.87
CA GLY A 253 4.72 -0.93 -39.04
C GLY A 253 4.39 -2.40 -39.18
N THR A 254 3.31 -2.82 -38.52
CA THR A 254 2.27 -3.70 -39.10
C THR A 254 1.13 -3.84 -38.09
N ASN A 255 -0.06 -3.36 -38.47
CA ASN A 255 -1.34 -3.50 -37.76
C ASN A 255 -1.42 -2.86 -36.35
N VAL A 256 -1.65 -1.55 -36.32
CA VAL A 256 -2.39 -0.90 -35.22
C VAL A 256 -3.55 -0.13 -35.83
N GLN A 257 -4.76 -0.70 -35.76
CA GLN A 257 -6.02 0.00 -35.97
C GLN A 257 -6.15 1.06 -34.86
N ALA A 258 -5.74 2.30 -35.15
CA ALA A 258 -6.14 3.45 -34.36
C ALA A 258 -7.55 3.88 -34.81
N ALA A 259 -8.57 3.36 -34.13
CA ALA A 259 -9.91 3.90 -34.23
C ALA A 259 -9.90 5.35 -33.73
N VAL A 260 -10.14 6.31 -34.62
CA VAL A 260 -10.43 7.70 -34.30
C VAL A 260 -11.70 7.72 -33.43
N THR A 261 -11.52 7.75 -32.10
CA THR A 261 -12.62 7.98 -31.16
C THR A 261 -12.57 9.45 -30.76
N GLY A 262 -13.21 10.30 -31.57
CA GLY A 262 -13.55 11.65 -31.15
C GLY A 262 -14.64 11.57 -30.08
N THR A 263 -14.28 11.73 -28.80
CA THR A 263 -15.25 11.97 -27.73
C THR A 263 -15.70 13.42 -27.77
N THR A 264 -16.96 13.65 -28.13
CA THR A 264 -17.63 14.93 -27.96
C THR A 264 -18.16 15.06 -26.53
N THR A 265 -17.58 16.00 -25.78
CA THR A 265 -18.31 16.72 -24.72
C THR A 265 -18.08 18.20 -24.94
N ASN A 266 -19.04 18.86 -25.59
CA ASN A 266 -19.28 20.31 -25.60
C ASN A 266 -18.01 21.20 -25.52
N GLY A 267 -17.25 21.24 -26.62
CA GLY A 267 -16.08 22.08 -26.82
C GLY A 267 -15.33 21.59 -28.06
N GLY A 268 -15.21 22.43 -29.09
CA GLY A 268 -14.73 22.06 -30.43
C GLY A 268 -13.39 21.31 -30.43
N ALA A 269 -13.21 20.41 -31.39
CA ALA A 269 -11.98 19.64 -31.56
C ALA A 269 -10.77 20.59 -31.69
N THR A 270 -9.78 20.44 -30.80
CA THR A 270 -8.60 21.31 -30.73
C THR A 270 -7.43 20.83 -31.59
N SER A 271 -7.55 19.72 -32.34
CA SER A 271 -6.56 19.25 -33.30
C SER A 271 -7.12 18.12 -34.18
N PHE A 272 -6.75 18.12 -35.46
CA PHE A 272 -7.01 17.11 -36.48
C PHE A 272 -5.65 16.56 -36.94
N ASP A 273 -5.27 15.42 -36.38
CA ASP A 273 -3.99 14.75 -36.60
C ASP A 273 -4.18 13.64 -37.65
N PHE A 274 -3.50 13.79 -38.78
CA PHE A 274 -3.43 12.83 -39.88
C PHE A 274 -2.11 12.03 -39.83
N SER A 275 -1.25 12.30 -38.83
CA SER A 275 -0.05 11.56 -38.44
C SER A 275 0.96 11.33 -39.57
N GLY A 276 0.97 12.25 -40.55
CA GLY A 276 1.81 12.18 -41.73
C GLY A 276 1.30 11.26 -42.85
N ASP A 277 0.14 10.61 -42.69
CA ASP A 277 -0.47 9.78 -43.72
C ASP A 277 -1.27 10.63 -44.73
N LEU A 278 -1.30 10.14 -45.98
CA LEU A 278 -2.04 10.76 -47.07
C LEU A 278 -3.53 10.47 -46.93
N ALA A 279 -4.32 11.44 -46.46
CA ALA A 279 -5.78 11.32 -46.43
C ALA A 279 -6.37 11.90 -47.72
N GLN A 280 -6.91 11.04 -48.59
CA GLN A 280 -7.49 11.43 -49.87
C GLN A 280 -8.93 10.96 -50.00
N PHE A 281 -9.84 11.90 -50.29
CA PHE A 281 -11.24 11.61 -50.53
C PHE A 281 -11.78 12.43 -51.69
N ASP A 282 -12.73 11.84 -52.41
CA ASP A 282 -13.47 12.47 -53.49
C ASP A 282 -14.80 13.01 -52.95
N ILE A 283 -15.13 14.24 -53.33
CA ILE A 283 -16.44 14.85 -53.12
C ILE A 283 -17.14 14.85 -54.47
N THR A 284 -18.33 14.26 -54.53
CA THR A 284 -19.17 14.28 -55.72
C THR A 284 -20.57 14.75 -55.39
N ASP A 285 -21.20 15.44 -56.34
CA ASP A 285 -22.64 15.69 -56.33
C ASP A 285 -23.38 14.77 -57.31
N GLY A 286 -22.72 13.72 -57.80
CA GLY A 286 -23.26 12.82 -58.83
C GLY A 286 -23.04 13.30 -60.26
N THR A 287 -22.62 14.56 -60.48
CA THR A 287 -22.27 15.10 -61.81
C THR A 287 -20.84 15.63 -61.89
N THR A 288 -20.34 16.20 -60.79
CA THR A 288 -19.01 16.78 -60.68
C THR A 288 -18.29 16.12 -59.51
N THR A 289 -17.07 15.60 -59.75
CA THR A 289 -16.23 14.98 -58.70
C THR A 289 -14.94 15.78 -58.51
N ARG A 290 -14.57 16.06 -57.26
CA ARG A 290 -13.34 16.75 -56.85
C ARG A 290 -12.62 15.96 -55.77
N GLN A 291 -11.34 15.73 -55.97
CA GLN A 291 -10.49 15.06 -55.01
C GLN A 291 -9.87 16.08 -54.06
N VAL A 292 -9.93 15.79 -52.76
CA VAL A 292 -9.29 16.55 -51.69
C VAL A 292 -8.21 15.68 -51.08
N THR A 293 -7.02 16.25 -50.92
CA THR A 293 -5.84 15.56 -50.38
C THR A 293 -5.28 16.34 -49.20
N LEU A 294 -5.23 15.72 -48.03
CA LEU A 294 -4.69 16.31 -46.81
C LEU A 294 -3.38 15.60 -46.47
N THR A 295 -2.32 16.39 -46.31
CA THR A 295 -0.94 15.91 -46.12
C THR A 295 -0.29 16.43 -44.84
N ALA A 296 -1.04 17.13 -44.00
CA ALA A 296 -0.54 17.77 -42.80
C ALA A 296 -1.59 17.74 -41.67
N ASP A 297 -1.12 17.84 -40.43
CA ASP A 297 -1.97 17.95 -39.25
C ASP A 297 -2.45 19.40 -39.06
N TYR A 298 -3.69 19.56 -38.63
CA TYR A 298 -4.30 20.88 -38.42
C TYR A 298 -4.66 21.08 -36.95
N THR A 299 -4.13 22.12 -36.33
CA THR A 299 -4.28 22.40 -34.90
C THR A 299 -5.62 23.03 -34.50
N ASN A 300 -6.56 23.20 -35.45
CA ASN A 300 -7.94 23.65 -35.18
C ASN A 300 -8.83 23.46 -36.42
N GLU A 301 -10.15 23.50 -36.20
CA GLU A 301 -11.19 23.32 -37.24
C GLU A 301 -11.07 24.35 -38.38
N ALA A 302 -10.77 25.60 -38.04
CA ALA A 302 -10.64 26.67 -39.04
C ALA A 302 -9.47 26.41 -40.00
N GLY A 303 -8.35 25.89 -39.49
CA GLY A 303 -7.19 25.52 -40.30
C GLY A 303 -7.50 24.39 -41.29
N LEU A 304 -8.20 23.35 -40.84
CA LEU A 304 -8.62 22.23 -41.70
C LEU A 304 -9.62 22.69 -42.77
N VAL A 305 -10.65 23.44 -42.38
CA VAL A 305 -11.67 23.97 -43.31
C VAL A 305 -11.03 24.88 -44.37
N SER A 306 -10.07 25.71 -43.97
CA SER A 306 -9.34 26.57 -44.90
C SER A 306 -8.52 25.74 -45.91
N ALA A 307 -7.86 24.67 -45.46
CA ALA A 307 -7.08 23.81 -46.35
C ALA A 307 -7.94 23.07 -47.37
N ILE A 308 -9.11 22.56 -46.95
CA ILE A 308 -10.05 21.89 -47.85
C ILE A 308 -10.64 22.87 -48.87
N ASN A 309 -11.11 24.05 -48.42
CA ASN A 309 -11.66 25.06 -49.34
C ASN A 309 -10.65 25.57 -50.36
N THR A 310 -9.37 25.64 -49.98
CA THR A 310 -8.30 26.03 -50.93
C THR A 310 -8.22 25.04 -52.10
N GLN A 311 -8.40 23.75 -51.84
CA GLN A 311 -8.38 22.71 -52.87
C GLN A 311 -9.67 22.65 -53.70
N LEU A 312 -10.78 23.13 -53.14
CA LEU A 312 -12.10 23.18 -53.80
C LEU A 312 -12.35 24.49 -54.54
N ALA A 313 -11.39 25.41 -54.59
CA ALA A 313 -11.54 26.69 -55.26
C ALA A 313 -11.97 26.53 -56.73
N GLY A 314 -13.06 27.21 -57.11
CA GLY A 314 -13.60 27.19 -58.48
C GLY A 314 -14.43 25.96 -58.84
N SER A 315 -14.68 25.03 -57.90
CA SER A 315 -15.40 23.78 -58.16
C SER A 315 -16.91 23.81 -57.88
N GLY A 316 -17.41 24.88 -57.27
CA GLY A 316 -18.79 24.97 -56.78
C GLY A 316 -19.02 24.35 -55.40
N PHE A 317 -18.11 23.46 -54.96
CA PHE A 317 -18.11 22.91 -53.59
C PHE A 317 -17.47 23.88 -52.60
N THR A 318 -18.08 24.00 -51.42
CA THR A 318 -17.61 24.81 -50.30
C THR A 318 -17.75 24.03 -49.00
N VAL A 319 -16.90 24.37 -48.03
CA VAL A 319 -16.84 23.70 -46.73
C VAL A 319 -16.91 24.76 -45.64
N THR A 320 -17.70 24.52 -44.61
CA THR A 320 -17.85 25.45 -43.49
C THR A 320 -17.67 24.72 -42.16
N GLY A 321 -16.97 25.36 -41.23
CA GLY A 321 -16.88 24.91 -39.84
C GLY A 321 -18.01 25.51 -39.01
N THR A 322 -18.65 24.70 -38.16
CA THR A 322 -19.76 25.13 -37.31
C THR A 322 -19.42 25.07 -35.81
N GLY A 323 -18.18 24.71 -35.46
CA GLY A 323 -17.74 24.44 -34.08
C GLY A 323 -18.26 23.12 -33.50
N ALA A 324 -19.30 22.53 -34.11
CA ALA A 324 -19.80 21.20 -33.83
C ALA A 324 -19.38 20.16 -34.90
N GLY A 325 -18.70 20.60 -35.95
CA GLY A 325 -18.29 19.78 -37.08
C GLY A 325 -18.10 20.56 -38.38
N ILE A 326 -17.75 19.83 -39.44
CA ILE A 326 -17.44 20.37 -40.77
C ILE A 326 -18.56 19.99 -41.75
N THR A 327 -19.13 20.98 -42.43
CA THR A 327 -20.24 20.81 -43.37
C THR A 327 -19.81 21.12 -44.80
N PHE A 328 -20.12 20.22 -45.73
CA PHE A 328 -19.86 20.38 -47.16
C PHE A 328 -21.14 20.80 -47.87
N SER A 329 -21.03 21.76 -48.78
CA SER A 329 -22.15 22.25 -49.60
C SER A 329 -21.71 22.48 -51.04
N ASN A 330 -22.65 22.43 -51.99
CA ASN A 330 -22.44 22.89 -53.36
C ASN A 330 -23.66 23.71 -53.75
N THR A 331 -23.49 25.03 -53.88
CA THR A 331 -24.58 25.99 -54.03
C THR A 331 -25.33 25.91 -55.37
N GLY A 332 -24.92 25.01 -56.27
CA GLY A 332 -25.55 24.82 -57.58
C GLY A 332 -26.18 23.44 -57.83
N SER A 333 -26.11 22.51 -56.87
CA SER A 333 -26.50 21.10 -57.09
C SER A 333 -27.79 20.72 -56.37
N THR A 334 -28.68 19.97 -57.06
CA THR A 334 -29.96 19.48 -56.50
C THR A 334 -29.90 18.03 -56.04
N THR A 335 -28.75 17.39 -56.21
CA THR A 335 -28.45 16.01 -55.83
C THR A 335 -27.72 15.97 -54.49
N ALA A 336 -27.88 14.85 -53.77
CA ALA A 336 -27.21 14.67 -52.49
C ALA A 336 -25.68 14.65 -52.67
N LEU A 337 -24.98 15.39 -51.84
CA LEU A 337 -23.52 15.39 -51.82
C LEU A 337 -23.01 14.09 -51.22
N GLN A 338 -22.03 13.48 -51.87
CA GLN A 338 -21.41 12.25 -51.43
C GLN A 338 -19.91 12.47 -51.27
N ILE A 339 -19.35 11.96 -50.18
CA ILE A 339 -17.90 11.93 -49.92
C ILE A 339 -17.47 10.47 -50.03
N LEU A 340 -16.72 10.15 -51.07
CA LEU A 340 -16.24 8.80 -51.38
C LEU A 340 -14.76 8.74 -51.06
N ASN A 341 -14.33 7.78 -50.25
CA ASN A 341 -12.91 7.59 -49.97
C ASN A 341 -12.23 6.91 -51.17
N ALA A 342 -11.09 7.42 -51.65
CA ALA A 342 -10.37 6.79 -52.76
C ALA A 342 -9.70 5.46 -52.31
N ASP A 343 -9.35 5.36 -51.03
CA ASP A 343 -8.86 4.14 -50.38
C ASP A 343 -9.88 3.63 -49.37
N ALA A 344 -10.40 2.41 -49.55
CA ALA A 344 -11.58 1.89 -48.84
C ALA A 344 -11.43 1.69 -47.31
N ASN A 345 -10.40 2.22 -46.64
CA ASN A 345 -10.07 1.83 -45.26
C ASN A 345 -9.71 2.94 -44.25
N ALA A 346 -10.00 4.23 -44.47
CA ALA A 346 -9.51 5.28 -43.54
C ALA A 346 -10.46 6.41 -43.11
N ILE A 347 -11.71 6.55 -43.60
CA ILE A 347 -12.56 7.69 -43.17
C ILE A 347 -14.00 7.23 -42.91
N THR A 348 -14.34 6.95 -41.64
CA THR A 348 -15.73 6.72 -41.20
C THR A 348 -16.10 7.48 -39.93
N ALA A 349 -15.36 8.52 -39.55
CA ALA A 349 -15.71 9.33 -38.38
C ALA A 349 -15.51 10.83 -38.67
N GLY A 350 -16.60 11.59 -38.73
CA GLY A 350 -16.53 13.06 -38.54
C GLY A 350 -17.39 13.96 -39.43
N PHE A 351 -18.15 13.47 -40.40
CA PHE A 351 -19.04 14.33 -41.20
C PHE A 351 -20.49 14.11 -40.78
N ALA A 352 -21.02 15.01 -39.95
CA ALA A 352 -22.44 15.05 -39.60
C ALA A 352 -23.21 15.75 -40.74
N ASP A 353 -24.07 15.01 -41.44
CA ASP A 353 -25.08 15.61 -42.31
C ASP A 353 -26.10 16.35 -41.44
N SER A 354 -26.12 17.68 -41.57
CA SER A 354 -27.04 18.56 -40.86
C SER A 354 -28.18 18.97 -41.79
N ALA A 355 -29.05 18.03 -42.14
CA ALA A 355 -30.39 18.33 -42.59
C ALA A 355 -31.39 17.76 -41.57
N GLY A 356 -31.86 18.62 -40.67
CA GLY A 356 -32.85 18.24 -39.66
C GLY A 356 -34.14 17.75 -40.30
N THR A 357 -34.42 16.45 -40.17
CA THR A 357 -35.69 15.84 -39.75
C THR A 357 -35.43 14.34 -39.57
N ALA A 358 -35.97 13.75 -38.50
CA ALA A 358 -35.70 12.38 -38.05
C ALA A 358 -35.76 11.32 -39.18
N GLY A 359 -34.64 10.64 -39.42
CA GLY A 359 -34.52 9.49 -40.30
C GLY A 359 -33.25 8.72 -39.99
N SER A 360 -33.42 7.49 -39.49
CA SER A 360 -32.34 6.58 -39.12
C SER A 360 -31.44 6.25 -40.32
N ALA A 361 -30.13 6.20 -40.06
CA ALA A 361 -29.03 5.66 -40.87
C ALA A 361 -29.41 4.97 -42.21
N ALA A 362 -29.18 5.67 -43.33
CA ALA A 362 -29.04 5.03 -44.64
C ALA A 362 -27.62 4.47 -44.79
N VAL A 363 -27.38 3.29 -44.20
CA VAL A 363 -26.27 2.43 -44.61
C VAL A 363 -26.58 1.94 -46.03
N ALA A 364 -25.70 2.21 -47.00
CA ALA A 364 -25.82 1.66 -48.34
C ALA A 364 -25.81 0.13 -48.25
N THR A 365 -26.96 -0.52 -48.44
CA THR A 365 -27.04 -1.97 -48.54
C THR A 365 -27.50 -2.40 -49.92
N THR A 366 -26.74 -3.33 -50.50
CA THR A 366 -26.97 -4.02 -51.77
C THR A 366 -28.43 -4.52 -51.91
N ASN A 367 -28.98 -4.59 -53.12
CA ASN A 367 -30.33 -5.12 -53.38
C ASN A 367 -30.57 -6.47 -52.67
N GLY A 368 -31.67 -6.58 -51.91
CA GLY A 368 -32.07 -7.83 -51.27
C GLY A 368 -32.99 -8.68 -52.14
N SER A 369 -32.95 -10.02 -52.00
CA SER A 369 -33.93 -10.92 -52.63
C SER A 369 -34.54 -11.89 -51.63
N MET A 370 -35.74 -12.38 -51.97
CA MET A 370 -36.52 -13.36 -51.21
C MET A 370 -37.33 -14.21 -52.19
N THR A 371 -37.45 -15.52 -51.92
CA THR A 371 -38.36 -16.41 -52.66
C THR A 371 -39.68 -16.60 -51.89
N ILE A 372 -40.81 -16.31 -52.53
CA ILE A 372 -42.18 -16.39 -51.96
C ILE A 372 -42.98 -17.38 -52.81
N ASP A 373 -43.48 -18.46 -52.20
CA ASP A 373 -44.19 -19.57 -52.85
C ASP A 373 -43.50 -20.03 -54.16
N GLY A 374 -42.16 -20.11 -54.12
CA GLY A 374 -41.32 -20.51 -55.24
C GLY A 374 -40.95 -19.41 -56.25
N THR A 375 -41.48 -18.19 -56.12
CA THR A 375 -41.18 -17.05 -57.00
C THR A 375 -40.17 -16.09 -56.36
N ASN A 376 -39.06 -15.78 -57.05
CA ASN A 376 -38.04 -14.88 -56.52
C ASN A 376 -38.42 -13.40 -56.71
N ILE A 377 -38.39 -12.63 -55.63
CA ILE A 377 -38.72 -11.21 -55.57
C ILE A 377 -37.48 -10.43 -55.11
N THR A 378 -37.05 -9.46 -55.91
CA THR A 378 -35.89 -8.60 -55.62
C THR A 378 -36.37 -7.23 -55.15
N LEU A 379 -35.89 -6.75 -54.01
CA LEU A 379 -36.18 -5.43 -53.44
C LEU A 379 -35.12 -4.40 -53.85
N SER A 380 -35.52 -3.13 -53.89
CA SER A 380 -34.61 -2.00 -54.12
C SER A 380 -33.81 -1.70 -52.85
N GLY A 381 -32.53 -1.32 -52.99
CA GLY A 381 -31.68 -0.96 -51.85
C GLY A 381 -32.03 0.39 -51.17
N ASN A 382 -33.15 1.03 -51.55
CA ASN A 382 -33.45 2.44 -51.22
C ASN A 382 -34.70 2.61 -50.32
N ASN A 383 -35.24 1.56 -49.70
CA ASN A 383 -36.41 1.69 -48.82
C ASN A 383 -36.02 2.29 -47.46
N ALA A 384 -36.68 3.40 -47.10
CA ALA A 384 -36.36 4.16 -45.89
C ALA A 384 -36.82 3.49 -44.58
N ASP A 385 -37.86 2.66 -44.63
CA ASP A 385 -38.40 1.95 -43.46
C ASP A 385 -39.12 0.64 -43.84
N ARG A 386 -39.60 -0.09 -42.83
CA ARG A 386 -40.28 -1.39 -43.00
C ARG A 386 -41.63 -1.26 -43.71
N ALA A 387 -42.30 -0.11 -43.59
CA ALA A 387 -43.56 0.15 -44.30
C ALA A 387 -43.31 0.34 -45.80
N ALA A 388 -42.23 1.02 -46.18
CA ALA A 388 -41.80 1.15 -47.57
C ALA A 388 -41.38 -0.21 -48.16
N ILE A 389 -40.72 -1.06 -47.37
CA ILE A 389 -40.42 -2.45 -47.76
C ILE A 389 -41.71 -3.25 -47.99
N ALA A 390 -42.70 -3.15 -47.09
CA ALA A 390 -43.99 -3.83 -47.24
C ALA A 390 -44.76 -3.38 -48.50
N ALA A 391 -44.76 -2.07 -48.77
CA ALA A 391 -45.41 -1.49 -49.95
C ALA A 391 -44.72 -1.93 -51.26
N GLU A 392 -43.39 -1.91 -51.29
CA GLU A 392 -42.62 -2.39 -52.44
C GLU A 392 -42.82 -3.89 -52.67
N LEU A 393 -42.78 -4.69 -51.61
CA LEU A 393 -42.98 -6.14 -51.68
C LEU A 393 -44.38 -6.47 -52.21
N THR A 394 -45.42 -5.78 -51.71
CA THR A 394 -46.79 -5.89 -52.24
C THR A 394 -46.81 -5.61 -53.74
N THR A 395 -46.24 -4.49 -54.16
CA THR A 395 -46.20 -4.08 -55.56
C THR A 395 -45.48 -5.11 -56.44
N LYS A 396 -44.33 -5.62 -55.98
CA LYS A 396 -43.52 -6.57 -56.73
C LYS A 396 -44.11 -7.98 -56.76
N MET A 397 -44.76 -8.44 -55.68
CA MET A 397 -45.49 -9.70 -55.68
C MET A 397 -46.67 -9.65 -56.67
N GLN A 398 -47.45 -8.57 -56.66
CA GLN A 398 -48.59 -8.41 -57.56
C GLN A 398 -48.19 -8.25 -59.03
N ALA A 399 -47.00 -7.68 -59.29
CA ALA A 399 -46.41 -7.58 -60.63
C ALA A 399 -45.67 -8.87 -61.08
N SER A 400 -45.50 -9.85 -60.19
CA SER A 400 -44.85 -11.14 -60.48
C SER A 400 -45.85 -12.24 -60.84
N ALA A 401 -45.36 -13.48 -60.99
CA ALA A 401 -46.21 -14.66 -61.24
C ALA A 401 -47.17 -15.02 -60.08
N LEU A 402 -47.00 -14.41 -58.89
CA LEU A 402 -47.86 -14.63 -57.71
C LEU A 402 -49.24 -13.93 -57.84
N GLY A 403 -49.30 -12.79 -58.53
CA GLY A 403 -50.56 -12.09 -58.86
C GLY A 403 -51.15 -11.23 -57.74
N ALA A 404 -52.29 -10.58 -58.05
CA ALA A 404 -52.90 -9.50 -57.25
C ALA A 404 -53.37 -9.89 -55.84
N ASN A 405 -53.48 -11.20 -55.56
CA ASN A 405 -53.98 -11.70 -54.28
C ASN A 405 -52.91 -11.76 -53.18
N TYR A 406 -51.67 -11.36 -53.45
CA TYR A 406 -50.61 -11.28 -52.44
C TYR A 406 -50.42 -9.84 -51.96
N SER A 407 -50.24 -9.67 -50.66
CA SER A 407 -49.95 -8.38 -50.03
C SER A 407 -49.00 -8.55 -48.86
N ALA A 408 -48.28 -7.49 -48.52
CA ALA A 408 -47.41 -7.41 -47.37
C ALA A 408 -47.78 -6.20 -46.50
N SER A 409 -47.71 -6.36 -45.19
CA SER A 409 -48.08 -5.33 -44.21
C SER A 409 -47.21 -5.44 -42.95
N ILE A 410 -47.25 -4.41 -42.11
CA ILE A 410 -46.60 -4.43 -40.80
C ILE A 410 -47.64 -4.66 -39.72
N ASP A 411 -47.44 -5.66 -38.85
CA ASP A 411 -48.34 -5.94 -37.73
C ASP A 411 -48.15 -4.97 -36.55
N GLY A 412 -49.02 -5.06 -35.54
CA GLY A 412 -48.93 -4.22 -34.33
C GLY A 412 -47.67 -4.42 -33.48
N SER A 413 -46.85 -5.44 -33.79
CA SER A 413 -45.54 -5.71 -33.16
C SER A 413 -44.37 -5.31 -34.06
N ASN A 414 -44.63 -4.56 -35.14
CA ASN A 414 -43.65 -4.07 -36.11
C ASN A 414 -42.97 -5.17 -36.97
N ASN A 415 -43.62 -6.33 -37.13
CA ASN A 415 -43.13 -7.41 -38.00
C ASN A 415 -43.71 -7.30 -39.41
N LEU A 416 -42.92 -7.69 -40.42
CA LEU A 416 -43.37 -7.76 -41.81
C LEU A 416 -44.10 -9.08 -42.09
N VAL A 417 -45.39 -8.98 -42.43
CA VAL A 417 -46.30 -10.10 -42.66
C VAL A 417 -46.74 -10.14 -44.13
N ILE A 418 -46.70 -11.31 -44.75
CA ILE A 418 -47.15 -11.55 -46.14
C ILE A 418 -48.42 -12.40 -46.10
N THR A 419 -49.45 -11.95 -46.81
CA THR A 419 -50.76 -12.63 -46.86
C THR A 419 -51.17 -12.91 -48.29
N HIS A 420 -51.79 -14.07 -48.50
CA HIS A 420 -52.49 -14.40 -49.74
C HIS A 420 -54.01 -14.41 -49.50
N ALA A 421 -54.72 -13.45 -50.09
CA ALA A 421 -56.16 -13.36 -50.00
C ALA A 421 -56.83 -14.56 -50.70
N GLY A 422 -57.58 -15.36 -49.93
CA GLY A 422 -58.36 -16.51 -50.45
C GLY A 422 -57.71 -17.88 -50.29
N SER A 423 -56.49 -17.98 -49.73
CA SER A 423 -55.86 -19.26 -49.38
C SER A 423 -55.71 -19.45 -47.88
N ALA A 424 -56.01 -20.66 -47.40
CA ALA A 424 -55.83 -21.07 -46.01
C ALA A 424 -54.43 -21.66 -45.71
N THR A 425 -53.58 -21.83 -46.74
CA THR A 425 -52.20 -22.29 -46.58
C THR A 425 -51.26 -21.12 -46.29
N ALA A 426 -50.31 -21.33 -45.38
CA ALA A 426 -49.27 -20.34 -45.10
C ALA A 426 -48.41 -20.08 -46.35
N VAL A 427 -48.06 -18.81 -46.58
CA VAL A 427 -47.17 -18.39 -47.66
C VAL A 427 -45.74 -18.87 -47.34
N ALA A 428 -45.15 -19.67 -48.21
CA ALA A 428 -43.80 -20.19 -48.01
C ALA A 428 -42.75 -19.13 -48.38
N ILE A 429 -41.86 -18.82 -47.45
CA ILE A 429 -40.78 -17.84 -47.65
C ILE A 429 -39.42 -18.53 -47.48
N THR A 430 -38.56 -18.44 -48.49
CA THR A 430 -37.21 -19.03 -48.49
C THR A 430 -36.17 -18.09 -49.11
N ASN A 431 -34.87 -18.41 -48.95
CA ASN A 431 -33.73 -17.69 -49.56
C ASN A 431 -33.72 -16.16 -49.33
N VAL A 432 -33.83 -15.74 -48.07
CA VAL A 432 -33.84 -14.31 -47.68
C VAL A 432 -32.39 -13.79 -47.58
N SER A 433 -31.99 -12.87 -48.46
CA SER A 433 -30.66 -12.25 -48.40
C SER A 433 -30.65 -10.98 -47.52
N ALA A 434 -29.46 -10.52 -47.08
CA ALA A 434 -29.29 -9.17 -46.56
C ALA A 434 -29.59 -8.16 -47.69
N PRO A 435 -30.41 -7.10 -47.50
CA PRO A 435 -30.91 -6.44 -46.29
C PRO A 435 -32.32 -6.88 -45.84
N ALA A 436 -32.96 -7.81 -46.55
CA ALA A 436 -34.31 -8.28 -46.22
C ALA A 436 -34.31 -8.97 -44.83
N ALA A 437 -33.29 -9.76 -44.50
CA ALA A 437 -33.19 -10.44 -43.19
C ALA A 437 -33.19 -9.48 -41.98
N ALA A 438 -32.75 -8.23 -42.14
CA ALA A 438 -32.76 -7.22 -41.08
C ALA A 438 -34.19 -6.73 -40.74
N ALA A 439 -35.16 -6.94 -41.64
CA ALA A 439 -36.56 -6.59 -41.45
C ALA A 439 -37.35 -7.57 -40.57
N GLY A 440 -36.69 -8.48 -39.84
CA GLY A 440 -37.32 -9.30 -38.80
C GLY A 440 -38.55 -10.07 -39.30
N PHE A 441 -38.36 -10.93 -40.30
CA PHE A 441 -39.44 -11.77 -40.80
C PHE A 441 -39.82 -12.82 -39.76
N SER A 442 -41.02 -12.70 -39.19
CA SER A 442 -41.63 -13.75 -38.38
C SER A 442 -42.47 -14.64 -39.29
N ASN A 443 -42.03 -15.88 -39.56
CA ASN A 443 -42.91 -16.92 -40.10
C ASN A 443 -43.79 -17.44 -38.97
N THR A 444 -44.80 -16.64 -38.59
CA THR A 444 -45.88 -17.11 -37.72
C THR A 444 -47.04 -17.47 -38.61
N ALA A 445 -47.34 -18.78 -38.68
CA ALA A 445 -48.58 -19.28 -39.27
C ALA A 445 -49.76 -18.44 -38.77
N GLY A 446 -50.57 -17.91 -39.68
CA GLY A 446 -51.61 -16.95 -39.38
C GLY A 446 -52.57 -17.45 -38.30
N VAL A 447 -52.76 -16.63 -37.26
CA VAL A 447 -53.92 -16.74 -36.37
C VAL A 447 -54.87 -15.60 -36.71
N ALA A 448 -55.79 -15.89 -37.62
CA ALA A 448 -57.04 -15.14 -37.76
C ALA A 448 -58.20 -16.13 -37.66
N GLY A 449 -58.85 -16.16 -36.49
CA GLY A 449 -60.10 -16.89 -36.25
C GLY A 449 -59.92 -18.38 -35.94
N VAL A 450 -60.12 -18.75 -34.67
CA VAL A 450 -60.27 -20.15 -34.26
C VAL A 450 -61.50 -20.75 -34.96
N ALA A 451 -61.26 -21.58 -35.97
CA ALA A 451 -62.13 -22.73 -36.25
C ALA A 451 -61.51 -23.92 -35.54
N ALA A 452 -62.12 -24.34 -34.42
CA ALA A 452 -61.78 -25.58 -33.75
C ALA A 452 -61.84 -26.72 -34.79
N SER A 453 -60.72 -27.42 -34.96
CA SER A 453 -60.66 -28.62 -35.79
C SER A 453 -61.71 -29.62 -35.30
N GLY A 454 -62.54 -30.11 -36.21
CA GLY A 454 -63.64 -31.00 -35.91
C GLY A 454 -63.21 -32.31 -35.27
N GLY A 455 -64.05 -32.81 -34.37
CA GLY A 455 -64.18 -34.23 -34.08
C GLY A 455 -63.53 -34.75 -32.79
N ASN A 456 -63.97 -34.25 -31.62
CA ASN A 456 -64.34 -35.02 -30.42
C ASN A 456 -64.48 -34.05 -29.24
N ALA A 457 -65.37 -34.34 -28.29
CA ALA A 457 -65.49 -33.55 -27.06
C ALA A 457 -64.11 -33.51 -26.37
N ALA A 458 -63.46 -32.35 -26.36
CA ALA A 458 -62.17 -32.19 -25.71
C ALA A 458 -62.42 -32.15 -24.19
N SER A 459 -62.05 -33.23 -23.49
CA SER A 459 -61.98 -33.24 -22.04
C SER A 459 -60.56 -32.87 -21.61
N LEU A 460 -60.44 -31.83 -20.78
CA LEU A 460 -59.20 -31.50 -20.08
C LEU A 460 -59.39 -31.75 -18.59
N THR A 461 -58.29 -31.91 -17.87
CA THR A 461 -58.24 -32.15 -16.43
C THR A 461 -57.42 -31.03 -15.82
N ILE A 462 -57.97 -30.31 -14.84
CA ILE A 462 -57.29 -29.21 -14.16
C ILE A 462 -57.18 -29.56 -12.69
N ASP A 463 -55.95 -29.73 -12.21
CA ASP A 463 -55.64 -30.20 -10.86
C ASP A 463 -56.49 -31.44 -10.47
N GLY A 464 -56.66 -32.37 -11.41
CA GLY A 464 -57.46 -33.59 -11.23
C GLY A 464 -58.98 -33.45 -11.45
N THR A 465 -59.49 -32.25 -11.70
CA THR A 465 -60.92 -32.01 -12.02
C THR A 465 -61.16 -32.06 -13.52
N ALA A 466 -62.05 -32.94 -13.99
CA ALA A 466 -62.39 -33.03 -15.42
C ALA A 466 -63.29 -31.86 -15.86
N VAL A 467 -62.91 -31.19 -16.94
CA VAL A 467 -63.65 -30.11 -17.60
C VAL A 467 -63.95 -30.54 -19.03
N THR A 468 -65.23 -30.51 -19.38
CA THR A 468 -65.71 -30.91 -20.71
C THR A 468 -66.04 -29.66 -21.53
N LEU A 469 -65.49 -29.57 -22.74
CA LEU A 469 -65.74 -28.47 -23.66
C LEU A 469 -66.64 -28.92 -24.82
N ASN A 470 -67.73 -28.19 -25.07
CA ASN A 470 -68.58 -28.35 -26.25
C ASN A 470 -68.22 -27.32 -27.35
N SER A 471 -68.82 -27.47 -28.52
CA SER A 471 -68.38 -26.78 -29.74
C SER A 471 -68.91 -25.35 -29.92
N ASN A 472 -69.75 -24.82 -29.02
CA ASN A 472 -70.52 -23.59 -29.28
C ASN A 472 -70.56 -22.63 -28.08
N TYR A 473 -69.52 -21.81 -27.94
CA TYR A 473 -69.45 -20.77 -26.89
C TYR A 473 -69.55 -19.32 -27.39
N GLY A 474 -69.55 -19.11 -28.71
CA GLY A 474 -69.74 -17.81 -29.36
C GLY A 474 -68.63 -16.76 -29.14
N SER A 475 -67.86 -16.84 -28.05
CA SER A 475 -66.72 -15.97 -27.74
C SER A 475 -65.78 -16.62 -26.70
N TYR A 476 -64.53 -16.14 -26.60
CA TYR A 476 -63.60 -16.54 -25.54
C TYR A 476 -64.11 -16.24 -24.13
N ALA A 477 -64.96 -15.21 -23.98
CA ALA A 477 -65.61 -14.89 -22.70
C ALA A 477 -66.67 -15.95 -22.33
N GLY A 478 -67.45 -16.43 -23.31
CA GLY A 478 -68.40 -17.53 -23.13
C GLY A 478 -67.70 -18.85 -22.77
N LEU A 479 -66.56 -19.13 -23.40
CA LEU A 479 -65.73 -20.29 -23.08
C LEU A 479 -65.11 -20.19 -21.67
N ALA A 480 -64.58 -19.03 -21.29
CA ALA A 480 -64.04 -18.79 -19.95
C ALA A 480 -65.10 -18.99 -18.87
N GLY A 481 -66.33 -18.49 -19.09
CA GLY A 481 -67.46 -18.70 -18.20
C GLY A 481 -67.87 -20.17 -18.06
N ALA A 482 -67.85 -20.94 -19.16
CA ALA A 482 -68.15 -22.36 -19.14
C ALA A 482 -67.10 -23.19 -18.39
N ILE A 483 -65.82 -22.83 -18.48
CA ILE A 483 -64.73 -23.45 -17.70
C ILE A 483 -64.86 -23.06 -16.22
N GLN A 484 -65.12 -21.78 -15.92
CA GLN A 484 -65.32 -21.28 -14.55
C GLN A 484 -66.45 -21.99 -13.82
N ALA A 485 -67.56 -22.26 -14.51
CA ALA A 485 -68.71 -22.97 -13.94
C ALA A 485 -68.39 -24.42 -13.54
N GLN A 486 -67.45 -25.07 -14.22
CA GLN A 486 -67.05 -26.45 -13.96
C GLN A 486 -65.97 -26.57 -12.87
N LEU A 487 -65.09 -25.58 -12.73
CA LEU A 487 -64.03 -25.56 -11.72
C LEU A 487 -64.47 -25.01 -10.35
N GLY A 488 -65.57 -24.25 -10.31
CA GLY A 488 -66.11 -23.68 -9.08
C GLY A 488 -65.26 -22.53 -8.50
N GLY A 489 -65.60 -22.09 -7.29
CA GLY A 489 -65.06 -20.86 -6.68
C GLY A 489 -63.61 -20.93 -6.19
N SER A 490 -62.96 -22.09 -6.24
CA SER A 490 -61.55 -22.29 -5.89
C SER A 490 -60.57 -21.90 -7.01
N PHE A 491 -61.09 -21.57 -8.19
CA PHE A 491 -60.33 -21.09 -9.33
C PHE A 491 -60.97 -19.80 -9.88
N ALA A 492 -60.13 -18.91 -10.41
CA ALA A 492 -60.52 -17.77 -11.23
C ALA A 492 -60.08 -18.02 -12.67
N VAL A 493 -61.03 -18.00 -13.58
CA VAL A 493 -60.84 -18.13 -15.03
C VAL A 493 -61.09 -16.77 -15.64
N THR A 494 -60.05 -16.17 -16.22
CA THR A 494 -60.11 -14.85 -16.84
C THR A 494 -59.80 -14.93 -18.33
N ASN A 495 -60.37 -14.02 -19.11
CA ASN A 495 -60.03 -13.83 -20.51
C ASN A 495 -59.38 -12.45 -20.67
N THR A 496 -58.14 -12.44 -21.15
CA THR A 496 -57.41 -11.22 -21.48
C THR A 496 -56.89 -11.32 -22.91
N ALA A 497 -57.32 -10.41 -23.79
CA ALA A 497 -56.87 -10.32 -25.18
C ALA A 497 -57.00 -11.63 -26.00
N GLY A 498 -58.02 -12.44 -25.72
CA GLY A 498 -58.26 -13.69 -26.45
C GLY A 498 -57.52 -14.92 -25.91
N ALA A 499 -56.79 -14.78 -24.80
CA ALA A 499 -56.21 -15.89 -24.06
C ALA A 499 -57.02 -16.16 -22.78
N ILE A 500 -57.24 -17.45 -22.47
CA ILE A 500 -57.89 -17.87 -21.22
C ILE A 500 -56.82 -18.24 -20.19
N SER A 501 -56.84 -17.56 -19.04
CA SER A 501 -55.97 -17.82 -17.90
C SER A 501 -56.76 -18.44 -16.75
N ILE A 502 -56.18 -19.43 -16.08
CA ILE A 502 -56.79 -20.13 -14.95
C ILE A 502 -55.83 -20.03 -13.78
N ALA A 503 -56.29 -19.41 -12.70
CA ALA A 503 -55.53 -19.23 -11.47
C ALA A 503 -56.33 -19.77 -10.27
N ARG A 504 -55.66 -20.20 -9.21
CA ARG A 504 -56.34 -20.56 -7.96
C ARG A 504 -56.73 -19.29 -7.19
N THR A 505 -57.96 -19.20 -6.71
CA THR A 505 -58.40 -18.10 -5.82
C THR A 505 -57.96 -18.43 -4.39
N SER A 506 -56.70 -18.14 -4.06
CA SER A 506 -56.20 -18.42 -2.70
C SER A 506 -56.62 -17.32 -1.72
N THR A 507 -57.26 -17.71 -0.62
CA THR A 507 -57.12 -17.01 0.66
C THR A 507 -56.21 -17.87 1.55
N GLY A 508 -54.90 -17.74 1.34
CA GLY A 508 -53.87 -18.32 2.21
C GLY A 508 -53.05 -19.46 1.59
N ALA A 509 -51.74 -19.21 1.52
CA ALA A 509 -50.60 -20.14 1.36
C ALA A 509 -50.59 -21.17 0.21
N SER A 510 -49.52 -21.09 -0.59
CA SER A 510 -49.10 -22.00 -1.67
C SER A 510 -49.70 -21.72 -3.06
N SER A 511 -48.93 -21.05 -3.91
CA SER A 511 -49.14 -21.05 -5.37
C SER A 511 -48.52 -22.31 -5.97
N THR A 512 -49.16 -23.46 -5.82
CA THR A 512 -48.90 -24.58 -6.72
C THR A 512 -49.37 -24.19 -8.12
N ALA A 513 -48.52 -24.38 -9.14
CA ALA A 513 -48.92 -24.18 -10.52
C ALA A 513 -50.17 -25.02 -10.84
N VAL A 514 -51.14 -24.43 -11.53
CA VAL A 514 -52.36 -25.13 -11.98
C VAL A 514 -51.95 -26.18 -13.01
N ASN A 515 -52.10 -27.45 -12.68
CA ASN A 515 -51.72 -28.56 -13.55
C ASN A 515 -52.86 -28.85 -14.52
N ILE A 516 -52.63 -28.62 -15.82
CA ILE A 516 -53.61 -28.84 -16.88
C ILE A 516 -53.16 -30.03 -17.73
N THR A 517 -53.90 -31.13 -17.69
CA THR A 517 -53.61 -32.37 -18.41
C THR A 517 -54.81 -32.80 -19.25
N GLY A 518 -54.63 -33.28 -20.48
CA GLY A 518 -55.76 -33.68 -21.33
C GLY A 518 -55.36 -34.72 -22.38
N ALA A 519 -56.34 -35.51 -22.85
CA ALA A 519 -56.11 -36.60 -23.80
C ALA A 519 -55.84 -36.12 -25.24
N ASP A 520 -56.10 -34.84 -25.55
CA ASP A 520 -55.85 -34.24 -26.87
C ASP A 520 -54.93 -33.02 -26.73
N ALA A 521 -53.66 -33.20 -27.12
CA ALA A 521 -52.62 -32.18 -27.09
C ALA A 521 -52.93 -30.97 -28.00
N ASN A 522 -53.77 -31.13 -29.02
CA ASN A 522 -54.16 -30.04 -29.92
C ASN A 522 -55.15 -29.06 -29.26
N ALA A 523 -55.96 -29.54 -28.31
CA ALA A 523 -56.89 -28.68 -27.57
C ALA A 523 -56.16 -27.72 -26.60
N GLN A 524 -55.01 -28.11 -26.06
CA GLN A 524 -54.18 -27.24 -25.21
C GLN A 524 -53.54 -26.10 -26.00
N SER A 525 -53.04 -26.40 -27.20
CA SER A 525 -52.33 -25.42 -28.03
C SER A 525 -53.27 -24.48 -28.79
N GLY A 526 -54.47 -24.95 -29.19
CA GLY A 526 -55.45 -24.15 -29.95
C GLY A 526 -56.27 -23.15 -29.12
N LEU A 527 -56.33 -23.32 -27.80
CA LEU A 527 -57.11 -22.47 -26.89
C LEU A 527 -56.27 -21.35 -26.22
N GLY A 528 -54.97 -21.28 -26.51
CA GLY A 528 -54.08 -20.25 -25.95
C GLY A 528 -53.99 -20.29 -24.42
N LEU A 529 -54.23 -21.46 -23.80
CA LEU A 529 -53.96 -21.64 -22.38
C LEU A 529 -52.44 -21.62 -22.20
N SER A 530 -51.90 -20.49 -21.75
CA SER A 530 -50.52 -20.42 -21.26
C SER A 530 -50.45 -21.17 -19.93
N GLY A 531 -50.38 -22.50 -20.02
CA GLY A 531 -49.78 -23.30 -18.97
C GLY A 531 -48.35 -22.83 -18.83
N ALA A 532 -48.13 -21.86 -17.94
CA ALA A 532 -46.80 -21.54 -17.46
C ALA A 532 -46.31 -22.74 -16.65
N SER A 533 -45.88 -23.79 -17.35
CA SER A 533 -44.82 -24.65 -16.83
C SER A 533 -43.55 -23.80 -16.82
N VAL A 534 -43.45 -22.87 -15.88
CA VAL A 534 -42.14 -22.49 -15.38
C VAL A 534 -41.65 -23.77 -14.71
N ALA A 535 -40.77 -24.49 -15.41
CA ALA A 535 -39.94 -25.52 -14.82
C ALA A 535 -38.98 -24.84 -13.83
N GLY A 536 -39.52 -24.34 -12.72
CA GLY A 536 -38.81 -24.11 -11.49
C GLY A 536 -39.03 -25.36 -10.67
N THR A 537 -38.00 -26.21 -10.62
CA THR A 537 -37.93 -27.39 -9.76
C THR A 537 -38.56 -27.11 -8.39
N ALA A 538 -39.79 -27.59 -8.19
CA ALA A 538 -40.41 -27.68 -6.87
C ALA A 538 -39.68 -28.78 -6.10
N GLY A 539 -38.54 -28.44 -5.51
CA GLY A 539 -37.96 -29.27 -4.46
C GLY A 539 -38.97 -29.37 -3.33
N THR A 540 -39.47 -30.58 -3.07
CA THR A 540 -40.18 -30.86 -1.84
C THR A 540 -39.12 -30.82 -0.73
N TYR A 541 -39.06 -29.74 0.04
CA TYR A 541 -38.10 -29.59 1.13
C TYR A 541 -38.65 -30.33 2.36
N SER A 542 -38.09 -31.51 2.64
CA SER A 542 -38.39 -32.33 3.82
C SER A 542 -37.12 -32.50 4.65
N THR A 543 -37.08 -31.99 5.89
CA THR A 543 -36.07 -32.34 6.90
C THR A 543 -36.28 -33.80 7.32
N THR A 544 -35.93 -34.75 6.45
CA THR A 544 -36.13 -36.18 6.73
C THR A 544 -35.04 -36.76 7.65
N GLY A 545 -34.44 -35.93 8.53
CA GLY A 545 -33.39 -36.36 9.45
C GLY A 545 -33.16 -35.37 10.57
N GLY A 546 -33.81 -35.58 11.72
CA GLY A 546 -33.52 -34.91 12.99
C GLY A 546 -33.85 -33.41 13.06
N ALA A 547 -34.09 -32.91 14.27
CA ALA A 547 -34.19 -31.47 14.50
C ALA A 547 -32.81 -30.83 14.26
N ALA A 548 -32.70 -29.97 13.24
CA ALA A 548 -31.48 -29.22 12.97
C ALA A 548 -31.41 -28.02 13.91
N SER A 549 -30.28 -27.85 14.60
CA SER A 549 -30.03 -26.73 15.50
C SER A 549 -28.77 -25.98 15.11
N PHE A 550 -28.84 -24.66 15.10
CA PHE A 550 -27.71 -23.76 14.85
C PHE A 550 -27.81 -22.54 15.76
N ASP A 551 -26.72 -21.81 15.91
CA ASP A 551 -26.61 -20.62 16.75
C ASP A 551 -26.56 -19.36 15.88
N VAL A 552 -27.20 -18.28 16.32
CA VAL A 552 -27.19 -16.94 15.71
C VAL A 552 -26.83 -15.89 16.76
N ASP A 553 -25.64 -15.30 16.66
CA ASP A 553 -25.08 -14.36 17.65
C ASP A 553 -25.24 -14.84 19.12
N GLY A 554 -25.02 -16.14 19.39
CA GLY A 554 -25.19 -16.74 20.71
C GLY A 554 -26.62 -17.19 21.06
N HIS A 555 -27.57 -17.08 20.13
CA HIS A 555 -28.94 -17.58 20.29
C HIS A 555 -29.15 -18.89 19.53
N THR A 556 -29.55 -19.95 20.23
CA THR A 556 -29.88 -21.24 19.61
C THR A 556 -31.21 -21.17 18.87
N VAL A 557 -31.21 -21.54 17.59
CA VAL A 557 -32.37 -21.70 16.71
C VAL A 557 -32.54 -23.18 16.39
N THR A 558 -33.75 -23.71 16.60
CA THR A 558 -34.08 -25.12 16.33
C THR A 558 -35.18 -25.20 15.27
N LEU A 559 -34.94 -25.95 14.20
CA LEU A 559 -35.93 -26.19 13.15
C LEU A 559 -36.63 -27.53 13.36
N ASN A 560 -37.96 -27.51 13.35
CA ASN A 560 -38.78 -28.72 13.49
C ASN A 560 -38.96 -29.45 12.14
N THR A 561 -39.48 -30.68 12.19
CA THR A 561 -39.52 -31.61 11.05
C THR A 561 -40.70 -31.42 10.08
N ASN A 562 -41.44 -30.31 10.16
CA ASN A 562 -42.68 -30.10 9.38
C ASN A 562 -42.68 -28.80 8.53
N LEU A 563 -41.50 -28.30 8.17
CA LEU A 563 -41.38 -27.08 7.35
C LEU A 563 -41.34 -27.48 5.87
N THR A 564 -42.42 -27.17 5.13
CA THR A 564 -42.65 -27.64 3.76
C THR A 564 -42.13 -26.71 2.68
N ASP A 565 -41.83 -25.45 3.02
CA ASP A 565 -41.31 -24.45 2.09
C ASP A 565 -40.34 -23.46 2.76
N ARG A 566 -39.66 -22.67 1.92
CA ARG A 566 -38.60 -21.73 2.35
C ARG A 566 -39.14 -20.54 3.15
N ASN A 567 -40.40 -20.15 2.92
CA ASN A 567 -41.04 -19.12 3.72
C ASN A 567 -41.41 -19.65 5.12
N GLY A 568 -41.81 -20.92 5.22
CA GLY A 568 -42.00 -21.63 6.47
C GLY A 568 -40.72 -21.74 7.27
N VAL A 569 -39.58 -22.01 6.61
CA VAL A 569 -38.26 -21.98 7.24
C VAL A 569 -37.89 -20.58 7.73
N ALA A 570 -38.03 -19.54 6.90
CA ALA A 570 -37.76 -18.16 7.32
C ALA A 570 -38.64 -17.75 8.51
N ALA A 571 -39.93 -18.10 8.49
CA ALA A 571 -40.87 -17.80 9.56
C ALA A 571 -40.53 -18.54 10.87
N ALA A 572 -40.11 -19.81 10.79
CA ALA A 572 -39.69 -20.58 11.97
C ALA A 572 -38.44 -20.01 12.64
N ILE A 573 -37.48 -19.50 11.85
CA ILE A 573 -36.30 -18.79 12.34
C ILE A 573 -36.70 -17.45 12.96
N GLN A 574 -37.55 -16.68 12.24
CA GLN A 574 -38.03 -15.38 12.68
C GLN A 574 -38.75 -15.46 14.04
N ALA A 575 -39.52 -16.52 14.27
CA ALA A 575 -40.25 -16.74 15.52
C ALA A 575 -39.33 -16.96 16.73
N GLN A 576 -38.08 -17.35 16.52
CA GLN A 576 -37.11 -17.68 17.57
C GLN A 576 -36.08 -16.57 17.82
N LEU A 577 -35.97 -15.58 16.93
CA LEU A 577 -34.98 -14.50 17.00
C LEU A 577 -35.66 -13.12 17.07
N THR A 578 -35.87 -12.62 18.27
CA THR A 578 -36.34 -11.25 18.49
C THR A 578 -35.24 -10.23 18.16
N GLY A 579 -35.56 -9.21 17.35
CA GLY A 579 -34.59 -8.17 16.93
C GLY A 579 -33.87 -8.48 15.61
N TYR A 580 -34.17 -9.59 14.96
CA TYR A 580 -33.63 -9.98 13.65
C TYR A 580 -34.75 -10.07 12.61
N THR A 581 -34.43 -9.95 11.33
CA THR A 581 -35.32 -10.21 10.19
C THR A 581 -34.81 -11.42 9.42
N ALA A 582 -35.64 -12.47 9.29
CA ALA A 582 -35.36 -13.63 8.46
C ALA A 582 -36.25 -13.62 7.20
N THR A 583 -35.64 -13.56 6.02
CA THR A 583 -36.36 -13.43 4.74
C THR A 583 -35.90 -14.49 3.75
N ALA A 584 -36.84 -15.16 3.07
CA ALA A 584 -36.53 -16.02 1.95
C ALA A 584 -36.24 -15.17 0.70
N ALA A 585 -34.99 -15.20 0.22
CA ALA A 585 -34.59 -14.48 -0.97
C ALA A 585 -34.98 -15.25 -2.24
N VAL A 586 -35.30 -14.52 -3.31
CA VAL A 586 -35.62 -15.05 -4.64
C VAL A 586 -34.47 -15.92 -5.19
N SER A 587 -33.24 -15.68 -4.74
CA SER A 587 -31.99 -16.33 -5.19
C SER A 587 -31.70 -17.72 -4.60
N GLY A 588 -32.55 -18.29 -3.75
CA GLY A 588 -32.29 -19.63 -3.18
C GLY A 588 -31.91 -19.67 -1.70
N ALA A 589 -31.53 -18.53 -1.11
CA ALA A 589 -31.08 -18.46 0.30
C ALA A 589 -32.16 -17.97 1.29
N ILE A 590 -31.96 -18.24 2.57
CA ILE A 590 -32.62 -17.56 3.71
C ILE A 590 -31.63 -16.54 4.27
N THR A 591 -32.01 -15.28 4.32
CA THR A 591 -31.17 -14.19 4.86
C THR A 591 -31.63 -13.85 6.26
N ILE A 592 -30.70 -13.77 7.22
CA ILE A 592 -30.96 -13.28 8.59
C ILE A 592 -30.16 -11.99 8.79
N SER A 593 -30.84 -10.90 9.14
CA SER A 593 -30.23 -9.59 9.39
C SER A 593 -30.67 -9.04 10.75
N LYS A 594 -29.89 -8.15 11.37
CA LYS A 594 -30.38 -7.38 12.53
C LYS A 594 -31.39 -6.34 12.07
N THR A 595 -32.54 -6.25 12.75
CA THR A 595 -33.61 -5.31 12.38
C THR A 595 -33.11 -3.88 12.53
N GLY A 596 -33.09 -3.11 11.44
CA GLY A 596 -32.64 -1.71 11.46
C GLY A 596 -31.12 -1.52 11.62
N SER A 597 -30.30 -2.55 11.38
CA SER A 597 -28.84 -2.47 11.46
C SER A 597 -28.15 -3.16 10.28
N THR A 598 -27.02 -2.60 9.83
CA THR A 598 -26.13 -3.20 8.82
C THR A 598 -25.03 -4.06 9.44
N ALA A 599 -25.03 -4.23 10.78
CA ALA A 599 -24.04 -5.05 11.47
C ALA A 599 -24.18 -6.53 11.09
N ALA A 600 -23.04 -7.20 10.95
CA ALA A 600 -22.99 -8.62 10.60
C ALA A 600 -23.72 -9.51 11.63
N VAL A 601 -24.22 -10.65 11.16
CA VAL A 601 -24.86 -11.70 11.97
C VAL A 601 -23.96 -12.92 11.93
N ASN A 602 -23.52 -13.39 13.10
CA ASN A 602 -22.69 -14.58 13.22
C ASN A 602 -23.57 -15.84 13.31
N ILE A 603 -23.29 -16.89 12.54
CA ILE A 603 -24.05 -18.14 12.54
C ILE A 603 -23.10 -19.32 12.70
N THR A 604 -23.31 -20.19 13.70
CA THR A 604 -22.41 -21.33 14.01
C THR A 604 -23.18 -22.64 14.32
N GLY A 605 -22.56 -23.83 14.23
CA GLY A 605 -23.19 -25.11 14.64
C GLY A 605 -22.76 -26.36 13.85
N ALA A 606 -22.81 -27.54 14.48
CA ALA A 606 -22.35 -28.83 13.93
C ALA A 606 -23.18 -29.35 12.74
N ASP A 607 -24.46 -28.93 12.65
CA ASP A 607 -25.39 -29.33 11.58
C ASP A 607 -25.49 -28.28 10.44
N ALA A 608 -24.66 -27.23 10.49
CA ALA A 608 -24.61 -26.20 9.45
C ALA A 608 -24.19 -26.76 8.07
N ASN A 609 -23.56 -27.94 8.03
CA ASN A 609 -23.07 -28.58 6.81
C ASN A 609 -24.07 -29.57 6.18
N ALA A 610 -24.91 -30.27 6.96
CA ALA A 610 -25.93 -31.17 6.40
C ALA A 610 -27.15 -30.38 5.92
N ALA A 611 -27.47 -29.27 6.59
CA ALA A 611 -28.47 -28.31 6.12
C ALA A 611 -28.06 -27.61 4.81
N ALA A 612 -26.75 -27.45 4.53
CA ALA A 612 -26.25 -26.83 3.29
C ALA A 612 -26.56 -27.65 2.02
N ALA A 613 -26.61 -28.99 2.13
CA ALA A 613 -26.83 -29.87 0.99
C ALA A 613 -28.32 -30.01 0.58
N GLY A 614 -29.27 -29.74 1.48
CA GLY A 614 -30.71 -29.84 1.21
C GLY A 614 -31.50 -28.54 1.29
N PHE A 615 -31.05 -27.55 2.08
CA PHE A 615 -31.79 -26.30 2.33
C PHE A 615 -31.18 -25.07 1.64
N GLY A 616 -30.04 -25.20 0.97
CA GLY A 616 -29.35 -24.02 0.45
C GLY A 616 -29.00 -23.04 1.57
N TYR A 617 -28.66 -23.55 2.76
CA TYR A 617 -27.82 -22.76 3.65
C TYR A 617 -26.46 -22.72 3.00
N ARG A 618 -26.08 -21.57 2.43
CA ARG A 618 -24.67 -21.25 2.53
C ARG A 618 -24.44 -21.13 4.02
N SER A 619 -23.79 -22.13 4.63
CA SER A 619 -22.76 -21.71 5.56
C SER A 619 -21.95 -20.73 4.73
N GLY A 620 -21.91 -19.48 5.18
CA GLY A 620 -20.66 -18.84 4.93
C GLY A 620 -19.60 -19.85 5.39
N THR A 621 -18.67 -20.25 4.53
CA THR A 621 -17.38 -20.84 4.90
C THR A 621 -16.63 -19.94 5.90
N ALA A 622 -17.23 -19.57 7.03
CA ALA A 622 -17.47 -18.14 7.25
C ALA A 622 -17.89 -17.44 5.93
N GLY A 623 -18.87 -16.55 5.99
CA GLY A 623 -18.79 -15.46 5.03
C GLY A 623 -17.56 -14.75 5.54
N VAL A 624 -16.36 -15.16 5.11
CA VAL A 624 -15.17 -14.32 5.11
C VAL A 624 -15.74 -13.09 4.44
N ALA A 625 -16.14 -12.10 5.27
CA ALA A 625 -16.85 -10.93 4.79
C ALA A 625 -16.06 -10.47 3.57
N ALA A 626 -16.69 -10.11 2.46
CA ALA A 626 -15.94 -9.66 1.29
C ALA A 626 -14.86 -8.66 1.77
N GLY A 627 -13.57 -9.04 1.64
CA GLY A 627 -12.44 -8.32 2.26
C GLY A 627 -11.76 -8.94 3.51
N SER A 628 -12.16 -10.13 4.00
CA SER A 628 -11.53 -10.79 5.15
C SER A 628 -10.34 -11.68 4.73
N THR A 629 -9.24 -11.63 5.50
CA THR A 629 -7.98 -12.31 5.20
C THR A 629 -7.69 -13.38 6.24
N THR A 630 -7.43 -14.62 5.79
CA THR A 630 -6.94 -15.69 6.66
C THR A 630 -5.43 -15.77 6.59
N LEU A 631 -4.78 -15.62 7.73
CA LEU A 631 -3.33 -15.73 7.89
C LEU A 631 -3.04 -17.08 8.55
N SER A 632 -2.26 -17.95 7.92
CA SER A 632 -1.99 -19.29 8.44
C SER A 632 -0.66 -19.36 9.16
N ASN A 633 0.34 -18.62 8.69
CA ASN A 633 1.70 -18.64 9.24
C ASN A 633 2.31 -17.23 9.47
N PHE A 634 1.51 -16.16 9.38
CA PHE A 634 2.01 -14.79 9.60
C PHE A 634 2.52 -14.62 11.04
N THR A 635 3.73 -14.09 11.16
CA THR A 635 4.35 -13.77 12.46
C THR A 635 4.94 -12.36 12.45
N ILE A 636 4.93 -11.70 13.61
CA ILE A 636 5.66 -10.46 13.84
C ILE A 636 6.57 -10.69 15.04
N ASN A 637 7.87 -10.44 14.88
CA ASN A 637 8.88 -10.69 15.91
C ASN A 637 8.77 -12.09 16.52
N GLY A 638 8.51 -13.10 15.68
CA GLY A 638 8.33 -14.49 16.06
C GLY A 638 6.97 -14.82 16.71
N THR A 639 6.12 -13.84 16.98
CA THR A 639 4.79 -14.06 17.58
C THR A 639 3.78 -14.39 16.48
N SER A 640 3.08 -15.53 16.62
CA SER A 640 2.08 -15.97 15.65
C SER A 640 0.80 -15.13 15.70
N LEU A 641 0.37 -14.70 14.52
CA LEU A 641 -0.88 -13.99 14.26
C LEU A 641 -1.81 -14.83 13.38
N ALA A 642 -1.68 -16.17 13.43
CA ALA A 642 -2.56 -17.05 12.70
C ALA A 642 -4.03 -16.82 13.10
N GLY A 643 -4.91 -16.70 12.11
CA GLY A 643 -6.32 -16.38 12.31
C GLY A 643 -6.98 -15.77 11.08
N THR A 644 -8.30 -15.63 11.14
CA THR A 644 -9.10 -14.95 10.11
C THR A 644 -9.50 -13.57 10.62
N TYR A 645 -9.15 -12.54 9.87
CA TYR A 645 -9.40 -11.15 10.24
C TYR A 645 -10.34 -10.50 9.24
N SER A 646 -11.40 -9.86 9.74
CA SER A 646 -12.45 -9.28 8.89
C SER A 646 -12.10 -7.91 8.32
N SER A 647 -11.08 -7.25 8.85
CA SER A 647 -10.55 -5.96 8.38
C SER A 647 -9.09 -5.77 8.84
N SER A 648 -8.41 -4.79 8.25
CA SER A 648 -7.09 -4.35 8.74
C SER A 648 -7.17 -3.82 10.17
N SER A 649 -8.31 -3.26 10.59
CA SER A 649 -8.52 -2.81 11.96
C SER A 649 -8.53 -3.99 12.94
N ASN A 650 -9.19 -5.11 12.60
CA ASN A 650 -9.17 -6.28 13.46
C ASN A 650 -7.79 -6.94 13.54
N LEU A 651 -7.03 -6.92 12.43
CA LEU A 651 -5.63 -7.36 12.47
C LEU A 651 -4.78 -6.39 13.30
N ALA A 652 -4.98 -5.07 13.18
CA ALA A 652 -4.28 -4.08 14.00
C ALA A 652 -4.54 -4.30 15.49
N ASP A 653 -5.80 -4.51 15.89
CA ASP A 653 -6.19 -4.80 17.27
C ASP A 653 -5.52 -6.08 17.79
N ALA A 654 -5.48 -7.13 16.96
CA ALA A 654 -4.83 -8.39 17.31
C ALA A 654 -3.32 -8.23 17.47
N ILE A 655 -2.66 -7.43 16.62
CA ILE A 655 -1.24 -7.11 16.74
C ILE A 655 -0.99 -6.32 18.03
N ASN A 656 -1.74 -5.25 18.25
CA ASN A 656 -1.64 -4.41 19.45
C ASN A 656 -1.88 -5.20 20.75
N SER A 657 -2.70 -6.26 20.69
CA SER A 657 -2.98 -7.12 21.84
C SER A 657 -1.95 -8.25 22.03
N LYS A 658 -1.39 -8.82 20.96
CA LYS A 658 -0.55 -10.04 21.04
C LYS A 658 0.94 -9.77 20.93
N VAL A 659 1.35 -8.70 20.23
CA VAL A 659 2.75 -8.44 19.90
C VAL A 659 3.25 -7.28 20.75
N ALA A 660 4.01 -7.60 21.80
CA ALA A 660 4.61 -6.58 22.65
C ALA A 660 5.62 -5.72 21.87
N GLY A 661 5.58 -4.41 22.09
CA GLY A 661 6.52 -3.45 21.49
C GLY A 661 6.28 -3.12 20.02
N VAL A 662 5.24 -3.68 19.39
CA VAL A 662 4.80 -3.29 18.04
C VAL A 662 3.42 -2.64 18.15
N TYR A 663 3.28 -1.48 17.53
CA TYR A 663 2.00 -0.82 17.36
C TYR A 663 1.53 -0.96 15.93
N ALA A 664 0.24 -1.20 15.75
CA ALA A 664 -0.42 -1.30 14.47
C ALA A 664 -1.54 -0.27 14.38
N SER A 665 -1.62 0.40 13.24
CA SER A 665 -2.68 1.35 12.92
C SER A 665 -3.11 1.20 11.48
N VAL A 666 -4.31 1.66 11.16
CA VAL A 666 -4.87 1.59 9.81
C VAL A 666 -4.86 3.00 9.21
N GLU A 667 -4.23 3.14 8.06
CA GLU A 667 -4.19 4.37 7.27
C GLU A 667 -5.54 4.59 6.55
N ALA A 668 -5.80 5.81 6.07
CA ALA A 668 -7.06 6.16 5.42
C ALA A 668 -7.41 5.25 4.20
N GLY A 669 -6.40 4.73 3.50
CA GLY A 669 -6.55 3.77 2.40
C GLY A 669 -6.69 2.29 2.81
N GLY A 670 -6.91 2.01 4.09
CA GLY A 670 -7.11 0.65 4.61
C GLY A 670 -5.84 -0.19 4.80
N ALA A 671 -4.67 0.39 4.47
CA ALA A 671 -3.37 -0.23 4.68
C ALA A 671 -3.01 -0.27 6.18
N LEU A 672 -2.37 -1.35 6.60
CA LEU A 672 -1.92 -1.59 7.96
C LEU A 672 -0.49 -1.08 8.12
N LYS A 673 -0.33 0.00 8.89
CA LYS A 673 0.97 0.54 9.29
C LYS A 673 1.40 -0.11 10.60
N LEU A 674 2.61 -0.66 10.60
CA LEU A 674 3.29 -1.17 11.79
C LEU A 674 4.42 -0.23 12.16
N SER A 675 4.56 0.01 13.46
CA SER A 675 5.64 0.82 14.00
C SER A 675 6.17 0.26 15.32
N SER A 676 7.47 0.37 15.52
CA SER A 676 8.14 -0.11 16.74
C SER A 676 9.41 0.71 17.01
N SER A 677 9.76 0.86 18.28
CA SER A 677 11.06 1.41 18.70
C SER A 677 12.26 0.48 18.39
N SER A 678 11.99 -0.73 17.91
CA SER A 678 12.99 -1.72 17.52
C SER A 678 12.69 -2.28 16.14
N ASP A 679 13.59 -3.08 15.61
CA ASP A 679 13.39 -3.72 14.31
C ASP A 679 12.10 -4.56 14.31
N ILE A 680 11.36 -4.49 13.20
CA ILE A 680 10.19 -5.32 12.95
C ILE A 680 10.61 -6.43 12.00
N THR A 681 10.48 -7.67 12.46
CA THR A 681 10.67 -8.87 11.63
C THR A 681 9.30 -9.47 11.33
N LEU A 682 8.99 -9.61 10.05
CA LEU A 682 7.76 -10.20 9.53
C LEU A 682 8.09 -11.57 8.97
N GLY A 683 7.49 -12.61 9.53
CA GLY A 683 7.66 -13.99 9.06
C GLY A 683 6.40 -14.53 8.40
N GLY A 684 6.58 -15.55 7.56
CA GLY A 684 5.50 -16.17 6.81
C GLY A 684 5.40 -15.67 5.37
N ALA A 685 4.93 -16.52 4.45
CA ALA A 685 4.76 -16.16 3.05
C ALA A 685 3.68 -15.08 2.86
N GLU A 686 2.73 -15.03 3.80
CA GLU A 686 1.64 -14.06 3.84
C GLU A 686 2.09 -12.62 4.12
N ALA A 687 3.29 -12.40 4.69
CA ALA A 687 3.81 -11.06 4.97
C ALA A 687 4.02 -10.24 3.69
N THR A 688 4.75 -10.79 2.72
CA THR A 688 4.98 -10.14 1.42
C THR A 688 3.89 -10.48 0.40
N GLY A 689 3.18 -11.60 0.57
CA GLY A 689 2.06 -12.01 -0.26
C GLY A 689 0.75 -11.31 0.13
N ALA A 690 -0.07 -11.97 0.96
CA ALA A 690 -1.42 -11.53 1.29
C ALA A 690 -1.52 -10.13 1.94
N LEU A 691 -0.50 -9.72 2.69
CA LEU A 691 -0.45 -8.40 3.33
C LEU A 691 0.37 -7.38 2.52
N GLY A 692 1.19 -7.82 1.56
CA GLY A 692 1.91 -6.91 0.65
C GLY A 692 2.95 -6.00 1.32
N TYR A 693 3.59 -6.41 2.42
CA TYR A 693 4.72 -5.67 2.97
C TYR A 693 5.94 -5.74 2.04
N ALA A 694 6.63 -4.61 1.83
CA ALA A 694 7.78 -4.54 0.91
C ALA A 694 9.03 -5.27 1.40
N ALA A 695 9.19 -5.45 2.72
CA ALA A 695 10.34 -6.10 3.33
C ALA A 695 9.92 -6.93 4.53
N THR A 696 10.60 -8.06 4.75
CA THR A 696 10.38 -8.96 5.90
C THR A 696 11.20 -8.57 7.13
N THR A 697 12.16 -7.66 6.99
CA THR A 697 12.88 -7.05 8.11
C THR A 697 12.93 -5.56 7.88
N VAL A 698 12.45 -4.81 8.87
CA VAL A 698 12.32 -3.36 8.82
C VAL A 698 13.13 -2.81 9.98
N THR A 699 14.27 -2.21 9.67
CA THR A 699 15.17 -1.65 10.67
C THR A 699 14.61 -0.37 11.28
N ALA A 700 14.88 -0.14 12.55
CA ALA A 700 14.51 1.07 13.27
C ALA A 700 15.33 2.32 12.88
N ASN A 701 15.30 2.69 11.61
CA ASN A 701 16.06 3.82 11.05
C ASN A 701 15.16 4.83 10.30
N SER A 702 13.84 4.80 10.53
CA SER A 702 12.88 5.68 9.84
C SER A 702 12.44 6.88 10.68
N GLY A 703 12.52 8.07 10.08
CA GLY A 703 12.19 9.35 10.71
C GLY A 703 13.07 9.69 11.92
N ASN A 704 12.66 10.68 12.69
CA ASN A 704 13.31 11.14 13.92
C ASN A 704 12.32 12.00 14.75
N LEU A 705 12.77 12.56 15.88
CA LEU A 705 11.94 13.44 16.72
C LEU A 705 11.58 14.76 16.05
N SER A 706 12.36 15.27 15.09
CA SER A 706 12.12 16.60 14.50
C SER A 706 10.80 16.69 13.73
N SER A 707 10.27 15.57 13.21
CA SER A 707 8.97 15.52 12.53
C SER A 707 7.80 15.13 13.45
N ALA A 708 8.06 14.83 14.73
CA ALA A 708 7.03 14.42 15.67
C ALA A 708 6.07 15.59 15.97
N ASN A 709 4.77 15.34 15.94
CA ASN A 709 3.74 16.33 16.25
C ASN A 709 2.51 15.65 16.88
N THR A 710 1.64 16.42 17.52
CA THR A 710 0.45 15.89 18.22
C THR A 710 -0.86 16.43 17.65
N LEU A 711 -0.89 16.84 16.37
CA LEU A 711 -2.05 17.48 15.74
C LEU A 711 -3.24 16.50 15.55
N THR A 712 -2.95 15.21 15.40
CA THR A 712 -3.93 14.13 15.28
C THR A 712 -3.66 13.05 16.32
N VAL A 713 -4.67 12.21 16.60
CA VAL A 713 -4.50 11.06 17.50
C VAL A 713 -3.42 10.11 16.98
N SER A 714 -3.40 9.85 15.66
CA SER A 714 -2.36 9.02 15.04
C SER A 714 -0.96 9.61 15.23
N ASN A 715 -0.79 10.92 14.99
CA ASN A 715 0.51 11.58 15.16
C ASN A 715 0.96 11.61 16.64
N ALA A 716 0.02 11.77 17.57
CA ALA A 716 0.31 11.70 19.01
C ALA A 716 0.80 10.30 19.44
N LEU A 717 0.23 9.24 18.87
CA LEU A 717 0.68 7.86 19.11
C LEU A 717 2.05 7.59 18.48
N ASP A 718 2.30 8.08 17.26
CA ASP A 718 3.64 8.04 16.62
C ASP A 718 4.68 8.78 17.47
N ALA A 719 4.34 9.97 18.00
CA ALA A 719 5.21 10.74 18.88
C ALA A 719 5.57 9.98 20.17
N ILE A 720 4.63 9.26 20.79
CA ILE A 720 4.92 8.40 21.96
C ILE A 720 6.00 7.37 21.64
N GLN A 721 5.88 6.68 20.51
CA GLN A 721 6.84 5.64 20.12
C GLN A 721 8.23 6.21 19.81
N ARG A 722 8.28 7.36 19.13
CA ARG A 722 9.54 8.05 18.84
C ARG A 722 10.22 8.49 20.13
N VAL A 723 9.46 9.01 21.09
CA VAL A 723 9.98 9.39 22.41
C VAL A 723 10.45 8.17 23.19
N ASP A 724 9.74 7.05 23.14
CA ASP A 724 10.17 5.80 23.81
C ASP A 724 11.47 5.27 23.20
N SER A 725 11.62 5.31 21.87
CA SER A 725 12.90 5.04 21.19
C SER A 725 14.00 6.00 21.61
N ALA A 726 13.73 7.32 21.63
CA ALA A 726 14.70 8.33 22.06
C ALA A 726 15.12 8.15 23.53
N LEU A 727 14.19 7.84 24.43
CA LEU A 727 14.47 7.55 25.83
C LEU A 727 15.36 6.30 25.98
N SER A 728 15.16 5.28 25.14
CA SER A 728 16.04 4.10 25.11
C SER A 728 17.47 4.46 24.68
N THR A 729 17.62 5.25 23.61
CA THR A 729 18.92 5.74 23.14
C THR A 729 19.62 6.59 24.20
N VAL A 730 18.91 7.55 24.82
CA VAL A 730 19.43 8.38 25.90
C VAL A 730 19.83 7.53 27.10
N SER A 731 18.99 6.58 27.52
CA SER A 731 19.29 5.69 28.65
C SER A 731 20.54 4.84 28.41
N THR A 732 20.75 4.37 27.17
CA THR A 732 21.95 3.62 26.79
C THR A 732 23.21 4.48 26.89
N LEU A 733 23.15 5.72 26.41
CA LEU A 733 24.29 6.64 26.52
C LEU A 733 24.57 7.04 27.98
N ARG A 734 23.54 7.30 28.79
CA ARG A 734 23.67 7.54 30.24
C ARG A 734 24.32 6.36 30.97
N SER A 735 23.89 5.13 30.65
CA SER A 735 24.51 3.92 31.17
C SER A 735 25.99 3.82 30.78
N THR A 736 26.34 4.25 29.57
CA THR A 736 27.73 4.29 29.09
C THR A 736 28.55 5.30 29.89
N PHE A 737 28.03 6.50 30.15
CA PHE A 737 28.70 7.48 31.01
C PHE A 737 28.85 7.01 32.46
N GLY A 738 27.83 6.36 33.04
CA GLY A 738 27.93 5.77 34.37
C GLY A 738 29.01 4.68 34.44
N ALA A 739 29.08 3.80 33.44
CA ALA A 739 30.13 2.78 33.36
C ALA A 739 31.53 3.39 33.21
N VAL A 740 31.65 4.46 32.41
CA VAL A 740 32.90 5.20 32.22
C VAL A 740 33.35 5.89 33.51
N GLN A 741 32.43 6.52 34.27
CA GLN A 741 32.73 7.11 35.58
C GLN A 741 33.28 6.07 36.55
N ASN A 742 32.58 4.93 36.71
CA ASN A 742 33.04 3.83 37.56
C ASN A 742 34.42 3.29 37.14
N ARG A 743 34.68 3.22 35.83
CA ARG A 743 35.96 2.78 35.29
C ARG A 743 37.08 3.78 35.60
N PHE A 744 36.84 5.09 35.43
CA PHE A 744 37.82 6.11 35.78
C PHE A 744 38.10 6.15 37.28
N ASP A 745 37.09 6.02 38.15
CA ASP A 745 37.29 5.95 39.61
C ASP A 745 38.17 4.77 40.01
N SER A 746 37.91 3.59 39.45
CA SER A 746 38.74 2.40 39.68
C SER A 746 40.17 2.60 39.19
N VAL A 747 40.36 3.26 38.04
CA VAL A 747 41.69 3.53 37.50
C VAL A 747 42.42 4.58 38.34
N ILE A 748 41.75 5.63 38.82
CA ILE A 748 42.33 6.62 39.73
C ILE A 748 42.83 5.93 41.00
N ALA A 749 42.03 5.06 41.62
CA ALA A 749 42.46 4.31 42.80
C ALA A 749 43.73 3.46 42.52
N ASN A 750 43.79 2.80 41.37
CA ASN A 750 44.95 2.00 40.97
C ASN A 750 46.20 2.84 40.67
N LEU A 751 46.03 3.98 39.99
CA LEU A 751 47.12 4.90 39.64
C LEU A 751 47.69 5.58 40.88
N THR A 752 46.85 5.98 41.83
CA THR A 752 47.28 6.56 43.12
C THR A 752 48.11 5.54 43.90
N ALA A 753 47.62 4.30 44.04
CA ALA A 753 48.39 3.23 44.69
C ALA A 753 49.72 2.93 43.97
N SER A 754 49.73 2.94 42.64
CA SER A 754 50.94 2.74 41.84
C SER A 754 51.94 3.90 42.00
N SER A 755 51.44 5.15 42.09
CA SER A 755 52.24 6.36 42.32
C SER A 755 52.88 6.33 43.71
N GLU A 756 52.11 5.95 44.74
CA GLU A 756 52.61 5.78 46.11
C GLU A 756 53.69 4.68 46.20
N ASN A 757 53.46 3.53 45.56
CA ASN A 757 54.44 2.44 45.51
C ASN A 757 55.73 2.83 44.78
N ALA A 758 55.62 3.57 43.68
CA ALA A 758 56.76 4.12 42.96
C ALA A 758 57.50 5.18 43.79
N ALA A 759 56.78 6.03 44.51
CA ALA A 759 57.35 7.03 45.41
C ALA A 759 58.10 6.40 46.59
N ALA A 760 57.52 5.36 47.23
CA ALA A 760 58.18 4.60 48.29
C ALA A 760 59.44 3.88 47.77
N SER A 761 59.39 3.35 46.55
CA SER A 761 60.55 2.70 45.92
C SER A 761 61.65 3.70 45.56
N ARG A 762 61.29 4.90 45.09
CA ARG A 762 62.23 6.01 44.88
C ARG A 762 62.87 6.46 46.19
N SER A 763 62.07 6.64 47.24
CA SER A 763 62.53 7.05 48.58
C SER A 763 63.59 6.08 49.13
N ARG A 764 63.36 4.76 49.05
CA ARG A 764 64.34 3.74 49.46
C ARG A 764 65.69 3.81 48.74
N ILE A 765 65.71 4.35 47.52
CA ILE A 765 66.93 4.50 46.71
C ILE A 765 67.60 5.84 47.02
N GLN A 766 66.83 6.92 47.01
CA GLN A 766 67.34 8.28 46.92
C GLN A 766 67.42 8.99 48.27
N ASP A 767 66.56 8.69 49.23
CA ASP A 767 66.49 9.43 50.50
C ASP A 767 67.62 9.02 51.45
N ALA A 768 68.12 9.99 52.21
CA ALA A 768 69.16 9.77 53.21
C ALA A 768 68.55 9.26 54.52
N ASP A 769 69.23 8.28 55.14
CA ASP A 769 68.96 7.94 56.54
C ASP A 769 69.57 9.02 57.43
N PHE A 770 68.71 9.91 57.94
CA PHE A 770 69.10 11.03 58.79
C PHE A 770 69.93 10.60 60.00
N ALA A 771 69.62 9.46 60.62
CA ALA A 771 70.35 8.99 61.80
C ALA A 771 71.77 8.55 61.42
N ALA A 772 71.90 7.79 60.33
CA ALA A 772 73.20 7.34 59.83
C ALA A 772 74.07 8.52 59.33
N GLU A 773 73.49 9.47 58.60
CA GLU A 773 74.21 10.61 58.04
C GLU A 773 74.62 11.61 59.12
N THR A 774 73.78 11.81 60.15
CA THR A 774 74.15 12.61 61.33
C THR A 774 75.31 11.97 62.09
N ALA A 775 75.29 10.64 62.28
CA ALA A 775 76.41 9.93 62.91
C ALA A 775 77.71 10.04 62.08
N ALA A 776 77.60 9.99 60.74
CA ALA A 776 78.73 10.18 59.83
C ALA A 776 79.28 11.62 59.90
N LEU A 777 78.39 12.63 59.96
CA LEU A 777 78.73 14.03 60.14
C LEU A 777 79.50 14.24 61.46
N THR A 778 78.95 13.75 62.58
CA THR A 778 79.59 13.86 63.90
C THR A 778 80.96 13.18 63.92
N ARG A 779 81.07 11.98 63.32
CA ARG A 779 82.36 11.30 63.16
C ARG A 779 83.34 12.11 62.33
N GLY A 780 82.90 12.70 61.22
CA GLY A 780 83.71 13.55 60.35
C GLY A 780 84.23 14.80 61.07
N GLN A 781 83.39 15.44 61.90
CA GLN A 781 83.77 16.59 62.73
C GLN A 781 84.84 16.20 63.76
N ILE A 782 84.67 15.07 64.45
CA ILE A 782 85.64 14.54 65.41
C ILE A 782 86.97 14.21 64.72
N LEU A 783 86.93 13.54 63.56
CA LEU A 783 88.13 13.19 62.78
C LEU A 783 88.83 14.43 62.20
N GLN A 784 88.09 15.47 61.83
CA GLN A 784 88.67 16.74 61.40
C GLN A 784 89.42 17.42 62.55
N GLN A 785 88.84 17.45 63.75
CA GLN A 785 89.49 17.99 64.96
C GLN A 785 90.70 17.16 65.40
N ALA A 786 90.61 15.83 65.35
CA ALA A 786 91.72 14.94 65.66
C ALA A 786 92.82 15.00 64.59
N GLY A 787 92.46 15.13 63.32
CA GLY A 787 93.37 15.22 62.18
C GLY A 787 94.21 16.50 62.20
N THR A 788 93.63 17.65 62.57
CA THR A 788 94.39 18.91 62.73
C THR A 788 95.36 18.84 63.90
N ALA A 789 94.95 18.23 65.03
CA ALA A 789 95.83 17.98 66.16
C ALA A 789 96.98 17.03 65.81
N MET A 790 96.70 15.95 65.06
CA MET A 790 97.70 14.99 64.59
C MET A 790 98.64 15.59 63.53
N LEU A 791 98.15 16.44 62.64
CA LEU A 791 98.98 17.19 61.69
C LEU A 791 99.92 18.16 62.43
N ALA A 792 99.41 18.85 63.45
CA ALA A 792 100.21 19.72 64.31
C ALA A 792 101.30 18.92 65.06
N GLN A 793 100.96 17.74 65.57
CA GLN A 793 101.91 16.84 66.24
C GLN A 793 102.92 16.19 65.29
N ALA A 794 102.50 15.82 64.08
CA ALA A 794 103.39 15.23 63.07
C ALA A 794 104.37 16.26 62.48
N ASN A 795 104.01 17.55 62.51
CA ASN A 795 104.90 18.65 62.13
C ASN A 795 105.82 19.12 63.28
N SER A 796 105.48 18.85 64.55
CA SER A 796 106.34 19.21 65.69
C SER A 796 107.55 18.28 65.85
N LEU A 797 107.42 17.00 65.48
CA LEU A 797 108.48 15.99 65.62
C LEU A 797 109.76 16.28 64.79
N PRO A 798 109.68 16.59 63.47
CA PRO A 798 110.86 16.94 62.69
C PRO A 798 111.41 18.33 63.03
N ASN A 799 110.55 19.27 63.46
CA ASN A 799 111.00 20.60 63.93
C ASN A 799 111.79 20.50 65.23
N GLY A 800 111.43 19.57 66.13
CA GLY A 800 112.22 19.25 67.32
C GLY A 800 113.59 18.65 66.97
N VAL A 801 113.66 17.78 65.95
CA VAL A 801 114.93 17.19 65.49
C VAL A 801 115.80 18.19 64.72
N LEU A 802 115.21 19.06 63.90
CA LEU A 802 115.90 20.18 63.24
C LEU A 802 116.41 21.23 64.23
N ALA A 803 115.71 21.45 65.34
CA ALA A 803 116.20 22.29 66.43
C ALA A 803 117.44 21.69 67.12
N LEU A 804 117.53 20.36 67.22
CA LEU A 804 118.72 19.65 67.72
C LEU A 804 119.88 19.53 66.71
N LEU A 805 119.63 19.70 65.41
CA LEU A 805 120.68 19.70 64.36
C LEU A 805 121.18 21.11 63.99
N ARG A 806 120.50 22.17 64.48
CA ARG A 806 120.84 23.59 64.24
C ARG A 806 121.42 24.30 65.46
N GLY A 807 121.42 23.66 66.62
CA GLY A 807 122.17 24.04 67.82
C GLY A 807 123.30 23.04 68.03
#